data_AF-A0A1M8AB12-F1
#
_entry.id   AF-A0A1M8AB12-F1
#
_cell.length_a   1.000
_cell.length_b   1.000
_cell.length_c   1.000
_cell.angle_alpha   90.00
_cell.angle_beta   90.00
_cell.angle_gamma   90.00
#
_symmetry.space_group_name_H-M   'P 1'
#
loop_
_entity.id
_entity.type
_entity.pdbx_description
1 polymer ?
#
loop_
_entity_poly.entity_id
_entity_poly.type
_entity_poly.pdbx_seq_one_letter_code
_entity_poly.pdbx_strand_id
1 'polypeptide(L)'
;MASWSRRCTKDIAQEFQPFEIQQLYDRKGNPIILSKKQYFDIVVIGSGPAALTFVTRILEDRPAAIYLEDERKYLHWLKRQTQSAPTLQTRKPGRSSDRVIKGLNSKTKGRTRTQKLSILILDKLGDGWLGQWHRNFSALEIPYLRSPMFFHPDPADLDGLLEYAVQTGHAKSGPFTYLSETMGRKPSFGRRRSAKSAVPERPDLLEVPGVVGKEVSKHKFKQARLKKHAQLVTNLGPIVNERDRRDYQNPSTPLFRDFTNHLVERYQIEPERNAEGAVRALSDWLDDINSSQRPTATLLQAEVTNLDYGRLQVASFDESSEDIEGFSIETQDGCVIGARYVVSAIGYGGRPQVPEWLQDTYRSNSQSKFSRTESYSFSYSDDSQGQHSQDSKDESTYEKPTLGLRPCCASYGEGWAHSSAICNPAFDFPNATLNAHMKTGQSTTVVIIGGGLSSAQLCDLCVRKGFTKVILLLRGFFKVKPFDFSIDWVGKYANVNKMQFWQSDNAQERMNMINEGRNGGSINPPYSKVLLQHARNGVLEIKTHTEVDSATWDSHTQKWTLIFHRKDCLDNETRFMNNKQAPGTYVSCEADFLISSTGSQVGFSTLPFMQTLSKKLAVPEVCGIPIVNEDLQYGSLPLYVVGTYSAIQIGPTAYNLGGIREGADRVAAKLNQLAGGSSDELEPSADAVSQYDYFSYHFLPLDSSE
;
A
#
# COMPACT_ATOMS: atom_id res chain seq x y z
N MET A 1 -38.22 2.55 7.65
CA MET A 1 -37.08 2.28 6.76
C MET A 1 -35.78 2.77 7.39
N ALA A 2 -35.14 1.95 8.23
CA ALA A 2 -33.76 2.18 8.67
C ALA A 2 -32.99 0.88 8.43
N SER A 3 -31.96 0.96 7.58
CA SER A 3 -31.13 -0.19 7.21
C SER A 3 -30.41 -0.77 8.43
N TRP A 4 -30.37 -2.09 8.48
CA TRP A 4 -29.84 -2.89 9.56
C TRP A 4 -28.31 -2.72 9.66
N SER A 5 -27.77 -2.92 10.87
CA SER A 5 -26.33 -2.92 11.20
C SER A 5 -25.54 -1.67 10.79
N ARG A 6 -25.85 -0.49 11.35
CA ARG A 6 -24.83 0.58 11.34
C ARG A 6 -23.66 0.12 12.19
N ARG A 7 -22.47 0.01 11.58
CA ARG A 7 -21.21 -0.15 12.32
C ARG A 7 -21.07 1.03 13.28
N CYS A 8 -20.29 0.92 14.35
CA CYS A 8 -20.02 2.06 15.25
C CYS A 8 -19.13 3.15 14.62
N THR A 9 -19.24 3.35 13.31
CA THR A 9 -18.69 4.48 12.57
C THR A 9 -19.81 5.49 12.39
N LYS A 10 -19.50 6.77 12.59
CA LYS A 10 -20.34 7.82 12.03
C LYS A 10 -19.85 8.08 10.61
N ASP A 11 -20.80 8.16 9.68
CA ASP A 11 -20.48 8.50 8.31
C ASP A 11 -20.00 9.96 8.26
N ILE A 12 -18.78 10.13 7.78
CA ILE A 12 -18.13 11.43 7.60
C ILE A 12 -18.19 11.89 6.15
N ALA A 13 -18.58 10.99 5.24
CA ALA A 13 -18.96 11.38 3.91
C ALA A 13 -20.23 12.22 4.02
N GLN A 14 -20.17 13.46 3.54
CA GLN A 14 -21.37 14.27 3.37
C GLN A 14 -22.27 13.60 2.32
N GLU A 15 -23.58 13.89 2.34
CA GLU A 15 -24.44 13.54 1.21
C GLU A 15 -23.86 14.18 -0.05
N PHE A 16 -23.23 13.34 -0.89
CA PHE A 16 -22.61 13.80 -2.11
C PHE A 16 -23.70 14.26 -3.07
N GLN A 17 -23.42 15.34 -3.79
CA GLN A 17 -24.27 15.75 -4.89
C GLN A 17 -24.50 14.57 -5.85
N PRO A 18 -25.73 14.37 -6.33
CA PRO A 18 -26.01 13.32 -7.31
C PRO A 18 -25.11 13.53 -8.53
N PHE A 19 -24.46 12.45 -8.97
CA PHE A 19 -23.62 12.50 -10.16
C PHE A 19 -24.51 12.55 -11.39
N GLU A 20 -24.34 13.58 -12.23
CA GLU A 20 -25.12 13.69 -13.46
C GLU A 20 -24.63 12.65 -14.48
N ILE A 21 -25.52 11.73 -14.85
CA ILE A 21 -25.22 10.64 -15.76
C ILE A 21 -25.34 11.14 -17.20
N GLN A 22 -24.20 11.28 -17.87
CA GLN A 22 -24.08 11.74 -19.25
C GLN A 22 -23.66 10.60 -20.18
N GLN A 23 -23.95 10.73 -21.48
CA GLN A 23 -23.42 9.83 -22.51
C GLN A 23 -21.90 9.94 -22.60
N LEU A 24 -21.21 8.80 -22.60
CA LEU A 24 -19.76 8.76 -22.78
C LEU A 24 -19.40 8.68 -24.27
N TYR A 25 -18.32 9.37 -24.63
CA TYR A 25 -17.79 9.44 -26.00
C TYR A 25 -16.32 9.01 -26.02
N ASP A 26 -15.92 8.37 -27.12
CA ASP A 26 -14.52 8.06 -27.40
C ASP A 26 -13.73 9.34 -27.77
N ARG A 27 -12.42 9.19 -27.98
CA ARG A 27 -11.54 10.31 -28.38
C ARG A 27 -11.90 10.92 -29.75
N LYS A 28 -12.70 10.24 -30.56
CA LYS A 28 -13.18 10.70 -31.87
C LYS A 28 -14.56 11.37 -31.77
N GLY A 29 -15.17 11.42 -30.59
CA GLY A 29 -16.49 12.00 -30.36
C GLY A 29 -17.66 11.06 -30.69
N ASN A 30 -17.41 9.75 -30.87
CA ASN A 30 -18.47 8.76 -31.06
C ASN A 30 -18.93 8.19 -29.73
N PRO A 31 -20.21 7.84 -29.55
CA PRO A 31 -20.67 7.11 -28.37
C PRO A 31 -19.82 5.85 -28.12
N ILE A 32 -19.47 5.59 -26.86
CA ILE A 32 -18.69 4.40 -26.51
C ILE A 32 -19.58 3.16 -26.66
N ILE A 33 -19.21 2.29 -27.61
CA ILE A 33 -19.83 0.98 -27.84
C ILE A 33 -18.78 -0.09 -27.55
N LEU A 34 -19.08 -0.96 -26.60
CA LEU A 34 -18.20 -2.05 -26.14
C LEU A 34 -18.78 -3.40 -26.55
N SER A 35 -17.92 -4.32 -26.95
CA SER A 35 -18.34 -5.73 -27.03
C SER A 35 -18.57 -6.29 -25.63
N LYS A 36 -19.37 -7.36 -25.52
CA LYS A 36 -19.54 -8.10 -24.25
C LYS A 36 -18.23 -8.56 -23.62
N LYS A 37 -17.18 -8.81 -24.42
CA LYS A 37 -15.84 -9.20 -23.94
C LYS A 37 -15.10 -8.03 -23.29
N GLN A 38 -15.37 -6.80 -23.71
CA GLN A 38 -14.80 -5.57 -23.16
C GLN A 38 -15.51 -5.08 -21.90
N TYR A 39 -16.61 -5.72 -21.48
CA TYR A 39 -17.37 -5.34 -20.28
C TYR A 39 -17.15 -6.31 -19.12
N PHE A 40 -17.01 -5.76 -17.92
CA PHE A 40 -16.64 -6.46 -16.70
C PHE A 40 -17.56 -6.06 -15.54
N ASP A 41 -17.87 -6.98 -14.64
CA ASP A 41 -18.62 -6.62 -13.43
C ASP A 41 -17.73 -5.80 -12.50
N ILE A 42 -16.47 -6.21 -12.34
CA ILE A 42 -15.52 -5.55 -11.45
C ILE A 42 -14.18 -5.39 -12.18
N VAL A 43 -13.65 -4.17 -12.19
CA VAL A 43 -12.25 -3.90 -12.57
C VAL A 43 -11.47 -3.46 -11.34
N VAL A 44 -10.39 -4.16 -11.04
CA VAL A 44 -9.44 -3.85 -9.97
C VAL A 44 -8.21 -3.19 -10.58
N ILE A 45 -7.92 -1.96 -10.16
CA ILE A 45 -6.73 -1.22 -10.61
C ILE A 45 -5.59 -1.52 -9.63
N GLY A 46 -4.55 -2.19 -10.12
CA GLY A 46 -3.39 -2.62 -9.36
C GLY A 46 -3.38 -4.11 -9.04
N SER A 47 -2.18 -4.65 -8.80
CA SER A 47 -1.88 -6.07 -8.58
C SER A 47 -1.11 -6.33 -7.27
N GLY A 48 -1.04 -5.32 -6.39
CA GLY A 48 -0.30 -5.39 -5.13
C GLY A 48 -1.02 -6.17 -4.04
N PRO A 49 -0.52 -6.12 -2.79
CA PRO A 49 -1.15 -6.82 -1.68
C PRO A 49 -2.61 -6.41 -1.42
N ALA A 50 -2.97 -5.14 -1.66
CA ALA A 50 -4.35 -4.68 -1.53
C ALA A 50 -5.29 -5.36 -2.53
N ALA A 51 -4.86 -5.49 -3.79
CA ALA A 51 -5.63 -6.15 -4.83
C ALA A 51 -5.76 -7.65 -4.53
N LEU A 52 -4.68 -8.33 -4.16
CA LEU A 52 -4.72 -9.75 -3.82
C LEU A 52 -5.65 -10.01 -2.62
N THR A 53 -5.58 -9.17 -1.58
CA THR A 53 -6.45 -9.30 -0.40
C THR A 53 -7.93 -9.10 -0.77
N PHE A 54 -8.25 -8.10 -1.61
CA PHE A 54 -9.61 -7.86 -2.08
C PHE A 54 -10.14 -9.01 -2.95
N VAL A 55 -9.36 -9.46 -3.94
CA VAL A 55 -9.78 -10.50 -4.90
C VAL A 55 -9.96 -11.84 -4.19
N THR A 56 -9.02 -12.25 -3.34
CA THR A 56 -9.20 -13.47 -2.54
C THR A 56 -10.42 -13.35 -1.63
N ARG A 57 -10.65 -12.18 -1.01
CA ARG A 57 -11.81 -11.94 -0.15
C ARG A 57 -13.16 -12.02 -0.88
N ILE A 58 -13.30 -11.48 -2.08
CA ILE A 58 -14.56 -11.53 -2.84
C ILE A 58 -14.84 -12.92 -3.45
N LEU A 59 -13.78 -13.70 -3.69
CA LEU A 59 -13.87 -15.08 -4.14
C LEU A 59 -14.11 -16.08 -3.00
N GLU A 60 -13.77 -15.72 -1.76
CA GLU A 60 -14.01 -16.55 -0.58
C GLU A 60 -15.48 -16.51 -0.14
N ASP A 61 -16.14 -17.67 -0.18
CA ASP A 61 -17.55 -17.83 0.21
C ASP A 61 -17.73 -17.82 1.73
N ARG A 62 -16.74 -18.31 2.48
CA ARG A 62 -16.76 -18.41 3.95
C ARG A 62 -15.51 -17.77 4.54
N PRO A 63 -15.38 -16.44 4.48
CA PRO A 63 -14.26 -15.74 5.07
C PRO A 63 -14.25 -15.97 6.59
N ALA A 64 -13.07 -16.10 7.17
CA ALA A 64 -12.92 -16.01 8.62
C ALA A 64 -13.48 -14.66 9.06
N ALA A 65 -14.34 -14.70 10.08
CA ALA A 65 -14.77 -13.48 10.75
C ALA A 65 -13.53 -12.76 11.27
N ILE A 66 -13.17 -11.65 10.63
CA ILE A 66 -12.31 -10.65 11.23
C ILE A 66 -13.22 -10.04 12.29
N TYR A 67 -13.26 -10.64 13.49
CA TYR A 67 -14.11 -10.16 14.57
C TYR A 67 -13.69 -8.74 14.95
N LEU A 68 -14.18 -7.76 14.19
CA LEU A 68 -14.24 -6.38 14.57
C LEU A 68 -15.10 -6.33 15.83
N GLU A 69 -14.77 -5.42 16.74
CA GLU A 69 -15.39 -5.37 18.06
C GLU A 69 -16.91 -5.35 18.05
N ASP A 70 -17.55 -4.89 16.98
CA ASP A 70 -19.00 -4.82 16.89
C ASP A 70 -19.64 -6.23 16.92
N GLU A 71 -19.04 -7.22 16.24
CA GLU A 71 -19.45 -8.63 16.35
C GLU A 71 -19.08 -9.24 17.71
N ARG A 72 -17.92 -8.85 18.27
CA ARG A 72 -17.45 -9.38 19.56
C ARG A 72 -18.27 -8.85 20.75
N LYS A 73 -18.69 -7.58 20.71
CA LYS A 73 -19.62 -6.93 21.65
C LYS A 73 -21.02 -7.49 21.50
N TYR A 74 -21.50 -7.72 20.28
CA TYR A 74 -22.75 -8.43 20.01
C TYR A 74 -22.75 -9.85 20.59
N LEU A 75 -21.69 -10.63 20.37
CA LEU A 75 -21.52 -11.98 20.93
C LEU A 75 -21.39 -11.97 22.47
N HIS A 76 -20.74 -10.96 23.05
CA HIS A 76 -20.66 -10.80 24.51
C HIS A 76 -21.98 -10.33 25.14
N TRP A 77 -22.72 -9.45 24.47
CA TRP A 77 -24.06 -9.02 24.86
C TRP A 77 -25.04 -10.19 24.83
N LEU A 78 -25.03 -10.98 23.74
CA LEU A 78 -25.76 -12.24 23.63
C LEU A 78 -25.45 -13.16 24.80
N LYS A 79 -24.17 -13.37 25.14
CA LYS A 79 -23.76 -14.17 26.31
C LYS A 79 -24.19 -13.59 27.66
N ARG A 80 -24.36 -12.27 27.80
CA ARG A 80 -24.80 -11.61 29.04
C ARG A 80 -26.31 -11.70 29.25
N GLN A 81 -27.10 -11.68 28.18
CA GLN A 81 -28.55 -11.83 28.26
C GLN A 81 -29.00 -13.30 28.34
N THR A 82 -28.07 -14.25 28.24
CA THR A 82 -28.41 -15.65 28.11
C THR A 82 -27.79 -16.51 29.21
N GLN A 83 -28.47 -16.57 30.35
CA GLN A 83 -28.53 -17.85 31.07
C GLN A 83 -29.36 -18.90 30.28
N SER A 84 -29.98 -18.52 29.16
CA SER A 84 -30.87 -19.36 28.36
C SER A 84 -30.70 -19.19 26.84
N ALA A 85 -29.48 -19.04 26.32
CA ALA A 85 -29.26 -19.02 24.87
C ALA A 85 -29.48 -20.45 24.38
N PRO A 86 -30.40 -20.69 23.42
CA PRO A 86 -30.56 -22.02 22.86
C PRO A 86 -29.25 -22.38 22.16
N THR A 87 -28.53 -23.35 22.72
CA THR A 87 -27.32 -23.87 22.11
C THR A 87 -27.72 -24.62 20.84
N LEU A 88 -27.18 -24.25 19.68
CA LEU A 88 -27.43 -24.95 18.42
C LEU A 88 -27.01 -26.41 18.58
N GLN A 89 -27.97 -27.33 18.73
CA GLN A 89 -27.68 -28.75 18.75
C GLN A 89 -27.20 -29.15 17.36
N THR A 90 -26.00 -29.71 17.25
CA THR A 90 -25.49 -30.24 15.98
C THR A 90 -25.45 -31.77 16.03
N ARG A 91 -25.70 -32.43 14.90
CA ARG A 91 -25.56 -33.87 14.71
C ARG A 91 -24.56 -34.14 13.59
N LYS A 92 -23.75 -35.19 13.72
CA LYS A 92 -22.88 -35.68 12.65
C LYS A 92 -23.70 -36.50 11.64
N PRO A 93 -23.65 -36.22 10.34
CA PRO A 93 -24.16 -37.12 9.32
C PRO A 93 -23.04 -38.11 8.95
N GLY A 94 -23.04 -39.30 9.56
CA GLY A 94 -22.15 -40.40 9.16
C GLY A 94 -20.65 -40.15 9.39
N ARG A 95 -19.81 -40.80 8.55
CA ARG A 95 -18.33 -40.86 8.68
C ARG A 95 -17.58 -39.55 8.34
N SER A 96 -18.26 -38.47 7.96
CA SER A 96 -17.65 -37.17 7.68
C SER A 96 -17.57 -36.29 8.94
N SER A 97 -16.64 -35.32 8.96
CA SER A 97 -16.43 -34.36 10.06
C SER A 97 -17.47 -33.22 10.11
N ASP A 98 -18.36 -33.11 9.12
CA ASP A 98 -19.36 -32.04 9.06
C ASP A 98 -20.41 -32.16 10.16
N ARG A 99 -20.82 -31.02 10.73
CA ARG A 99 -21.84 -30.93 11.78
C ARG A 99 -23.07 -30.20 11.24
N VAL A 100 -24.23 -30.85 11.26
CA VAL A 100 -25.51 -30.28 10.79
C VAL A 100 -26.33 -29.82 11.99
N ILE A 101 -26.89 -28.61 11.94
CA ILE A 101 -27.75 -28.05 13.00
C ILE A 101 -29.09 -28.81 13.01
N LYS A 102 -29.50 -29.29 14.18
CA LYS A 102 -30.67 -30.12 14.44
C LYS A 102 -31.92 -29.22 14.44
N GLY A 103 -32.86 -29.46 13.52
CA GLY A 103 -34.14 -28.74 13.44
C GLY A 103 -34.39 -27.99 12.13
N LEU A 104 -33.36 -27.78 11.28
CA LEU A 104 -33.59 -27.33 9.91
C LEU A 104 -34.00 -28.53 9.05
N ASN A 105 -35.32 -28.73 8.88
CA ASN A 105 -35.86 -29.44 7.71
C ASN A 105 -35.73 -28.52 6.48
N SER A 106 -34.50 -28.23 6.11
CA SER A 106 -34.22 -27.47 4.90
C SER A 106 -34.18 -28.46 3.72
N LYS A 107 -35.31 -28.51 3.01
CA LYS A 107 -35.30 -28.54 1.55
C LYS A 107 -35.09 -27.12 0.99
N THR A 108 -34.40 -26.23 1.71
CA THR A 108 -33.82 -25.05 1.05
C THR A 108 -32.60 -25.56 0.32
N LYS A 109 -32.79 -25.93 -0.95
CA LYS A 109 -31.70 -25.97 -1.92
C LYS A 109 -30.88 -24.73 -1.63
N GLY A 110 -29.63 -24.91 -1.16
CA GLY A 110 -28.72 -23.80 -0.97
C GLY A 110 -28.80 -22.98 -2.24
N ARG A 111 -29.17 -21.71 -2.12
CA ARG A 111 -29.30 -20.79 -3.24
C ARG A 111 -27.89 -20.67 -3.80
N THR A 112 -27.54 -21.57 -4.71
CA THR A 112 -26.28 -21.62 -5.43
C THR A 112 -26.18 -20.26 -6.10
N ARG A 113 -25.15 -19.50 -5.76
CA ARG A 113 -24.83 -18.19 -6.33
C ARG A 113 -24.73 -18.37 -7.85
N THR A 114 -25.81 -18.10 -8.58
CA THR A 114 -25.95 -18.51 -9.99
C THR A 114 -25.29 -17.54 -10.98
N GLN A 115 -24.85 -16.36 -10.54
CA GLN A 115 -24.04 -15.47 -11.39
C GLN A 115 -22.63 -15.34 -10.84
N LYS A 116 -21.69 -15.84 -11.64
CA LYS A 116 -20.24 -15.75 -11.41
C LYS A 116 -19.81 -14.36 -11.87
N LEU A 117 -19.48 -13.47 -10.92
CA LEU A 117 -18.99 -12.12 -11.23
C LEU A 117 -17.74 -12.22 -12.12
N SER A 118 -17.65 -11.33 -13.10
CA SER A 118 -16.56 -11.25 -14.04
C SER A 118 -15.59 -10.15 -13.60
N ILE A 119 -14.42 -10.56 -13.10
CA ILE A 119 -13.43 -9.69 -12.45
C ILE A 119 -12.20 -9.57 -13.34
N LEU A 120 -11.72 -8.35 -13.56
CA LEU A 120 -10.45 -8.06 -14.23
C LEU A 120 -9.52 -7.30 -13.31
N ILE A 121 -8.27 -7.72 -13.27
CA ILE A 121 -7.19 -7.10 -12.52
C ILE A 121 -6.20 -6.54 -13.52
N LEU A 122 -5.90 -5.25 -13.43
CA LEU A 122 -4.95 -4.58 -14.32
C LEU A 122 -3.64 -4.29 -13.59
N ASP A 123 -2.57 -4.92 -14.05
CA ASP A 123 -1.21 -4.66 -13.62
C ASP A 123 -0.47 -3.75 -14.60
N LYS A 124 0.07 -2.64 -14.13
CA LYS A 124 0.87 -1.74 -14.98
C LYS A 124 2.20 -2.37 -15.42
N LEU A 125 2.82 -3.20 -14.56
CA LEU A 125 4.20 -3.63 -14.77
C LEU A 125 4.34 -4.87 -15.66
N GLY A 126 3.34 -5.75 -15.68
CA GLY A 126 3.37 -7.02 -16.40
C GLY A 126 4.12 -8.15 -15.66
N ASP A 127 4.44 -7.95 -14.39
CA ASP A 127 5.18 -8.95 -13.58
C ASP A 127 4.25 -9.96 -12.89
N GLY A 128 2.95 -9.66 -12.84
CA GLY A 128 1.94 -10.43 -12.13
C GLY A 128 1.73 -9.94 -10.70
N TRP A 129 1.15 -10.81 -9.86
CA TRP A 129 0.84 -10.48 -8.47
C TRP A 129 2.07 -9.99 -7.71
N LEU A 130 1.90 -8.90 -6.98
CA LEU A 130 2.93 -8.29 -6.13
C LEU A 130 4.20 -7.87 -6.89
N GLY A 131 4.16 -7.68 -8.21
CA GLY A 131 5.33 -7.31 -9.04
C GLY A 131 6.15 -6.14 -8.50
N GLN A 132 5.52 -4.98 -8.27
CA GLN A 132 6.21 -3.82 -7.68
C GLN A 132 6.76 -4.09 -6.28
N TRP A 133 6.05 -4.90 -5.48
CA TRP A 133 6.50 -5.29 -4.15
C TRP A 133 7.77 -6.16 -4.25
N HIS A 134 7.81 -7.13 -5.16
CA HIS A 134 8.98 -7.95 -5.43
C HIS A 134 10.17 -7.11 -5.91
N ARG A 135 9.96 -6.17 -6.84
CA ARG A 135 11.02 -5.24 -7.29
C ARG A 135 11.61 -4.45 -6.13
N ASN A 136 10.75 -3.85 -5.29
CA ASN A 136 11.20 -3.06 -4.14
C ASN A 136 11.97 -3.90 -3.11
N PHE A 137 11.46 -5.09 -2.78
CA PHE A 137 12.10 -5.99 -1.81
C PHE A 137 13.42 -6.55 -2.34
N SER A 138 13.51 -6.84 -3.64
CA SER A 138 14.73 -7.31 -4.28
C SER A 138 15.78 -6.19 -4.34
N ALA A 139 15.41 -4.99 -4.79
CA ALA A 139 16.33 -3.87 -4.97
C ALA A 139 16.95 -3.40 -3.64
N LEU A 140 16.16 -3.42 -2.56
CA LEU A 140 16.63 -3.08 -1.21
C LEU A 140 17.15 -4.29 -0.42
N GLU A 141 17.16 -5.47 -1.04
CA GLU A 141 17.57 -6.75 -0.47
C GLU A 141 16.94 -7.02 0.91
N ILE A 142 15.64 -6.78 1.02
CA ILE A 142 14.90 -6.87 2.29
C ILE A 142 14.73 -8.34 2.67
N PRO A 143 15.29 -8.79 3.81
CA PRO A 143 15.27 -10.20 4.18
C PRO A 143 14.01 -10.63 4.93
N TYR A 144 13.37 -9.73 5.67
CA TYR A 144 12.17 -10.00 6.46
C TYR A 144 11.22 -8.82 6.40
N LEU A 145 9.93 -9.11 6.46
CA LEU A 145 8.88 -8.09 6.52
C LEU A 145 8.92 -7.35 7.85
N ARG A 146 8.36 -6.14 7.89
CA ARG A 146 8.08 -5.44 9.14
C ARG A 146 6.75 -5.89 9.76
N SER A 147 5.79 -6.30 8.92
CA SER A 147 4.49 -6.79 9.35
C SER A 147 4.64 -8.15 10.07
N PRO A 148 3.90 -8.38 11.17
CA PRO A 148 3.82 -9.68 11.82
C PRO A 148 3.00 -10.70 11.00
N MET A 149 2.96 -11.97 11.41
CA MET A 149 2.36 -13.04 10.59
C MET A 149 0.86 -12.87 10.36
N PHE A 150 0.09 -12.43 11.35
CA PHE A 150 -1.36 -12.20 11.23
C PHE A 150 -1.76 -11.06 10.27
N PHE A 151 -0.77 -10.33 9.75
CA PHE A 151 -0.93 -9.33 8.70
C PHE A 151 -0.66 -9.97 7.35
N HIS A 152 -1.69 -10.62 6.80
CA HIS A 152 -1.60 -11.37 5.55
C HIS A 152 -2.89 -11.27 4.72
N PRO A 153 -2.83 -11.58 3.40
CA PRO A 153 -3.98 -11.47 2.49
C PRO A 153 -5.06 -12.56 2.62
N ASP A 154 -4.78 -13.73 3.20
CA ASP A 154 -5.77 -14.83 3.25
C ASP A 154 -7.05 -14.44 4.02
N PRO A 155 -8.23 -14.46 3.38
CA PRO A 155 -9.50 -14.17 4.03
C PRO A 155 -10.07 -15.37 4.80
N ALA A 156 -9.65 -16.60 4.53
CA ALA A 156 -10.27 -17.82 5.02
C ALA A 156 -9.86 -18.19 6.45
N ASP A 157 -8.66 -17.79 6.86
CA ASP A 157 -8.13 -18.03 8.21
C ASP A 157 -7.49 -16.75 8.78
N LEU A 158 -7.57 -16.53 10.08
CA LEU A 158 -6.85 -15.47 10.78
C LEU A 158 -5.36 -15.79 10.92
N ASP A 159 -5.02 -17.09 10.99
CA ASP A 159 -3.67 -17.60 11.20
C ASP A 159 -3.07 -18.24 9.93
N GLY A 160 -3.66 -17.98 8.74
CA GLY A 160 -3.35 -18.72 7.52
C GLY A 160 -1.87 -18.72 7.12
N LEU A 161 -1.15 -17.63 7.35
CA LEU A 161 0.31 -17.58 7.11
C LEU A 161 1.10 -18.42 8.13
N LEU A 162 0.67 -18.47 9.39
CA LEU A 162 1.27 -19.30 10.42
C LEU A 162 1.00 -20.78 10.15
N GLU A 163 -0.24 -21.13 9.79
CA GLU A 163 -0.61 -22.48 9.40
C GLU A 163 0.24 -22.93 8.19
N TYR A 164 0.31 -22.13 7.14
CA TYR A 164 1.13 -22.42 5.96
C TYR A 164 2.60 -22.65 6.32
N ALA A 165 3.19 -21.78 7.16
CA ALA A 165 4.57 -21.93 7.61
C ALA A 165 4.80 -23.23 8.39
N VAL A 166 3.84 -23.65 9.23
CA VAL A 166 3.93 -24.92 9.98
C VAL A 166 3.80 -26.11 9.03
N GLN A 167 2.82 -26.10 8.12
CA GLN A 167 2.57 -27.18 7.17
C GLN A 167 3.74 -27.41 6.21
N THR A 168 4.41 -26.33 5.79
CA THR A 168 5.55 -26.38 4.86
C THR A 168 6.91 -26.54 5.56
N GLY A 169 6.95 -26.63 6.90
CA GLY A 169 8.19 -26.77 7.67
C GLY A 169 9.01 -25.49 7.82
N HIS A 170 8.45 -24.33 7.45
CA HIS A 170 9.06 -23.01 7.49
C HIS A 170 8.66 -22.17 8.72
N ALA A 171 8.29 -22.81 9.84
CA ALA A 171 7.93 -22.12 11.08
C ALA A 171 9.13 -21.86 12.02
N LYS A 172 10.38 -21.95 11.51
CA LYS A 172 11.59 -21.81 12.33
C LYS A 172 11.83 -20.36 12.72
N SER A 173 11.75 -20.09 14.02
CA SER A 173 11.95 -18.74 14.58
C SER A 173 13.40 -18.48 15.02
N GLY A 174 13.86 -17.24 14.82
CA GLY A 174 15.17 -16.76 15.24
C GLY A 174 15.09 -15.39 15.94
N PRO A 175 16.13 -15.01 16.69
CA PRO A 175 16.13 -13.77 17.45
C PRO A 175 16.18 -12.56 16.51
N PHE A 176 15.57 -11.45 16.93
CA PHE A 176 15.59 -10.19 16.17
C PHE A 176 17.01 -9.62 15.89
N THR A 177 18.03 -10.14 16.59
CA THR A 177 19.44 -9.78 16.40
C THR A 177 20.12 -10.47 15.23
N TYR A 178 19.48 -11.49 14.65
CA TYR A 178 20.01 -12.29 13.54
C TYR A 178 20.60 -11.40 12.45
N LEU A 179 19.87 -10.38 11.99
CA LEU A 179 20.32 -9.47 10.93
C LEU A 179 21.63 -8.74 11.25
N SER A 180 21.78 -8.20 12.46
CA SER A 180 23.05 -7.55 12.86
C SER A 180 24.20 -8.55 12.98
N GLU A 181 23.91 -9.79 13.38
CA GLU A 181 24.92 -10.84 13.53
C GLU A 181 25.42 -11.38 12.19
N THR A 182 24.55 -11.41 11.17
CA THR A 182 24.89 -11.92 9.83
C THR A 182 25.35 -10.83 8.87
N MET A 183 24.69 -9.67 8.82
CA MET A 183 25.02 -8.59 7.87
C MET A 183 26.25 -7.77 8.32
N GLY A 184 26.66 -7.89 9.58
CA GLY A 184 27.82 -7.18 10.14
C GLY A 184 29.17 -7.87 10.00
N ARG A 185 29.26 -9.06 9.39
CA ARG A 185 30.54 -9.75 9.17
C ARG A 185 31.25 -9.18 7.95
N LYS A 186 32.28 -8.36 8.16
CA LYS A 186 33.39 -8.27 7.18
C LYS A 186 34.03 -9.66 7.07
N PRO A 187 34.42 -10.16 5.88
CA PRO A 187 35.26 -11.34 5.78
C PRO A 187 36.60 -11.01 6.46
N SER A 188 36.74 -11.38 7.73
CA SER A 188 37.98 -11.17 8.46
C SER A 188 39.01 -12.20 7.98
N PHE A 189 39.92 -11.78 7.10
CA PHE A 189 41.21 -12.45 6.93
C PHE A 189 42.06 -12.25 8.19
N GLY A 190 41.81 -13.02 9.25
CA GLY A 190 42.60 -12.89 10.48
C GLY A 190 41.95 -13.38 11.76
N ARG A 191 41.66 -14.68 11.84
CA ARG A 191 41.90 -15.55 13.01
C ARG A 191 41.29 -16.91 12.74
N ARG A 192 42.14 -17.92 12.54
CA ARG A 192 41.76 -19.33 12.60
C ARG A 192 41.20 -19.61 13.99
N ARG A 193 39.87 -19.61 14.13
CA ARG A 193 39.20 -20.41 15.15
C ARG A 193 38.83 -21.73 14.50
N SER A 194 39.45 -22.80 14.96
CA SER A 194 39.10 -24.17 14.57
C SER A 194 37.72 -24.53 15.11
N ALA A 195 36.71 -24.41 14.27
CA ALA A 195 35.49 -25.20 14.32
C ALA A 195 34.80 -25.01 12.97
N LYS A 196 34.35 -26.10 12.35
CA LYS A 196 33.39 -26.10 11.25
C LYS A 196 32.09 -25.43 11.74
N SER A 197 32.04 -24.10 11.80
CA SER A 197 30.80 -23.38 12.07
C SER A 197 30.07 -23.30 10.74
N ALA A 198 29.19 -24.28 10.47
CA ALA A 198 28.12 -24.09 9.51
C ALA A 198 27.51 -22.70 9.78
N VAL A 199 27.29 -21.91 8.72
CA VAL A 199 26.49 -20.69 8.85
C VAL A 199 25.16 -21.13 9.47
N PRO A 200 24.75 -20.59 10.62
CA PRO A 200 23.47 -20.97 11.21
C PRO A 200 22.38 -20.75 10.16
N GLU A 201 21.60 -21.81 9.92
CA GLU A 201 20.52 -21.80 8.93
C GLU A 201 19.63 -20.58 9.16
N ARG A 202 19.33 -19.85 8.07
CA ARG A 202 18.53 -18.62 8.13
C ARG A 202 17.15 -18.96 8.70
N PRO A 203 16.70 -18.31 9.78
CA PRO A 203 15.36 -18.54 10.29
C PRO A 203 14.33 -18.01 9.29
N ASP A 204 13.18 -18.66 9.21
CA ASP A 204 12.08 -18.19 8.36
C ASP A 204 11.25 -17.12 9.06
N LEU A 205 11.30 -17.08 10.38
CA LEU A 205 10.57 -16.13 11.22
C LEU A 205 11.55 -15.39 12.14
N LEU A 206 11.38 -14.07 12.29
CA LEU A 206 12.10 -13.28 13.29
C LEU A 206 11.16 -12.87 14.43
N GLU A 207 11.64 -13.02 15.66
CA GLU A 207 10.95 -12.50 16.83
C GLU A 207 10.77 -10.97 16.74
N VAL A 208 9.57 -10.48 17.04
CA VAL A 208 9.35 -9.04 17.23
C VAL A 208 9.76 -8.66 18.67
N PRO A 209 10.81 -7.85 18.88
CA PRO A 209 11.32 -7.59 20.22
C PRO A 209 10.35 -6.75 21.05
N GLY A 210 10.29 -7.05 22.34
CA GLY A 210 9.33 -6.45 23.26
C GLY A 210 7.93 -7.08 23.18
N VAL A 211 7.74 -8.04 22.27
CA VAL A 211 6.51 -8.82 22.13
C VAL A 211 6.80 -10.32 22.29
N VAL A 212 7.75 -10.82 21.52
CA VAL A 212 8.24 -12.21 21.51
C VAL A 212 9.68 -12.26 22.04
N GLY A 213 10.02 -13.32 22.77
CA GLY A 213 11.35 -13.53 23.37
C GLY A 213 11.40 -13.37 24.89
N LYS A 214 12.51 -13.80 25.52
CA LYS A 214 12.69 -13.74 26.99
C LYS A 214 12.47 -12.32 27.50
N GLU A 215 11.45 -12.15 28.34
CA GLU A 215 11.20 -10.89 29.04
C GLU A 215 12.50 -10.40 29.70
N VAL A 216 12.78 -9.10 29.56
CA VAL A 216 13.86 -8.46 30.29
C VAL A 216 13.58 -8.71 31.77
N SER A 217 14.44 -9.49 32.44
CA SER A 217 14.19 -9.90 33.83
C SER A 217 13.83 -8.69 34.68
N LYS A 218 12.93 -8.88 35.66
CA LYS A 218 12.53 -7.82 36.60
C LYS A 218 13.74 -7.05 37.15
N HIS A 219 14.89 -7.72 37.34
CA HIS A 219 16.15 -7.10 37.74
C HIS A 219 16.78 -6.16 36.67
N LYS A 220 16.88 -6.57 35.40
CA LYS A 220 17.38 -5.71 34.31
C LYS A 220 16.42 -4.55 34.02
N PHE A 221 15.12 -4.79 34.13
CA PHE A 221 14.09 -3.75 34.02
C PHE A 221 14.17 -2.76 35.20
N LYS A 222 14.49 -3.25 36.41
CA LYS A 222 14.70 -2.44 37.61
C LYS A 222 15.99 -1.61 37.56
N GLN A 223 17.02 -2.04 36.84
CA GLN A 223 18.19 -1.20 36.55
C GLN A 223 17.90 -0.08 35.54
N ALA A 224 16.96 -0.30 34.60
CA ALA A 224 16.51 0.73 33.66
C ALA A 224 15.53 1.76 34.29
N ARG A 225 15.12 1.60 35.56
CA ARG A 225 14.10 2.41 36.28
C ARG A 225 14.47 3.88 36.53
N LEU A 226 15.66 4.35 36.16
CA LEU A 226 16.04 5.75 36.39
C LEU A 226 15.42 6.75 35.41
N LYS A 227 14.51 6.34 34.52
CA LYS A 227 13.75 7.25 33.65
C LYS A 227 12.24 7.15 33.91
N LYS A 228 11.63 8.29 34.27
CA LYS A 228 10.23 8.51 34.72
C LYS A 228 9.10 7.95 33.83
N HIS A 229 9.41 7.34 32.67
CA HIS A 229 8.42 6.82 31.72
C HIS A 229 7.90 5.41 32.05
N ALA A 230 8.54 4.69 32.99
CA ALA A 230 8.24 3.28 33.28
C ALA A 230 7.02 3.05 34.21
N GLN A 231 6.55 4.06 34.94
CA GLN A 231 5.45 3.90 35.92
C GLN A 231 4.08 3.71 35.26
N LEU A 232 3.87 4.26 34.05
CA LEU A 232 2.61 4.13 33.30
C LEU A 232 2.43 2.72 32.71
N VAL A 233 3.52 2.10 32.24
CA VAL A 233 3.53 0.76 31.63
C VAL A 233 3.30 -0.36 32.65
N THR A 234 3.75 -0.19 33.90
CA THR A 234 3.56 -1.17 34.97
C THR A 234 2.11 -1.37 35.42
N ASN A 235 1.23 -0.37 35.23
CA ASN A 235 -0.16 -0.44 35.68
C ASN A 235 -1.12 -1.07 34.63
N LEU A 236 -0.65 -1.30 33.40
CA LEU A 236 -1.51 -1.69 32.26
C LEU A 236 -1.46 -3.18 31.88
N GLY A 237 -0.60 -3.99 32.54
CA GLY A 237 -0.34 -5.39 32.16
C GLY A 237 0.47 -5.52 30.87
N PRO A 238 0.79 -6.76 30.40
CA PRO A 238 1.47 -6.93 29.12
C PRO A 238 0.61 -6.34 27.99
N ILE A 239 1.23 -5.50 27.16
CA ILE A 239 0.58 -4.78 26.04
C ILE A 239 0.04 -5.76 24.98
N VAL A 240 0.64 -6.96 24.93
CA VAL A 240 0.29 -8.05 24.05
C VAL A 240 -0.24 -9.22 24.87
N ASN A 241 -1.34 -9.80 24.40
CA ASN A 241 -1.94 -10.98 24.97
C ASN A 241 -1.00 -12.20 24.79
N GLU A 242 -0.73 -12.93 25.87
CA GLU A 242 0.20 -14.06 25.84
C GLU A 242 -0.24 -15.18 24.88
N ARG A 243 -1.55 -15.33 24.65
CA ARG A 243 -2.11 -16.28 23.69
C ARG A 243 -1.68 -15.97 22.25
N ASP A 244 -1.57 -14.68 21.93
CA ASP A 244 -1.35 -14.19 20.57
C ASP A 244 0.15 -14.01 20.29
N ARG A 245 1.01 -14.37 21.25
CA ARG A 245 2.47 -14.15 21.19
C ARG A 245 3.14 -14.86 20.00
N ARG A 246 2.58 -15.97 19.52
CA ARG A 246 3.13 -16.71 18.37
C ARG A 246 2.96 -15.96 17.06
N ASP A 247 1.99 -15.05 16.99
CA ASP A 247 1.58 -14.37 15.75
C ASP A 247 2.44 -13.12 15.51
N TYR A 248 3.09 -12.60 16.55
CA TYR A 248 4.01 -11.46 16.49
C TYR A 248 5.43 -11.86 16.07
N GLN A 249 5.52 -12.60 14.96
CA GLN A 249 6.78 -12.89 14.29
C GLN A 249 6.80 -12.26 12.91
N ASN A 250 7.95 -11.77 12.48
CA ASN A 250 8.13 -11.21 11.16
C ASN A 250 8.53 -12.32 10.18
N PRO A 251 7.71 -12.63 9.16
CA PRO A 251 8.06 -13.64 8.18
C PRO A 251 9.21 -13.17 7.28
N SER A 252 9.99 -14.14 6.81
CA SER A 252 11.00 -13.92 5.77
C SER A 252 10.32 -13.52 4.47
N THR A 253 11.02 -12.74 3.66
CA THR A 253 10.54 -12.35 2.32
C THR A 253 10.20 -13.56 1.44
N PRO A 254 11.03 -14.63 1.39
CA PRO A 254 10.67 -15.85 0.67
C PRO A 254 9.40 -16.52 1.21
N LEU A 255 9.29 -16.72 2.53
CA LEU A 255 8.10 -17.34 3.12
C LEU A 255 6.81 -16.59 2.77
N PHE A 256 6.83 -15.25 2.87
CA PHE A 256 5.66 -14.45 2.53
C PHE A 256 5.32 -14.53 1.03
N ARG A 257 6.33 -14.53 0.15
CA ARG A 257 6.12 -14.70 -1.29
C ARG A 257 5.49 -16.06 -1.60
N ASP A 258 6.04 -17.12 -1.03
CA ASP A 258 5.58 -18.48 -1.29
C ASP A 258 4.15 -18.67 -0.77
N PHE A 259 3.81 -18.06 0.38
CA PHE A 259 2.44 -17.98 0.87
C PHE A 259 1.51 -17.21 -0.08
N THR A 260 1.92 -16.07 -0.63
CA THR A 260 1.07 -15.34 -1.60
C THR A 260 0.86 -16.13 -2.89
N ASN A 261 1.86 -16.88 -3.35
CA ASN A 261 1.72 -17.78 -4.50
C ASN A 261 0.75 -18.93 -4.19
N HIS A 262 0.82 -19.50 -2.99
CA HIS A 262 -0.14 -20.50 -2.53
C HIS A 262 -1.59 -19.97 -2.57
N LEU A 263 -1.82 -18.70 -2.22
CA LEU A 263 -3.15 -18.11 -2.37
C LEU A 263 -3.55 -17.92 -3.83
N VAL A 264 -2.63 -17.49 -4.69
CA VAL A 264 -2.90 -17.37 -6.13
C VAL A 264 -3.37 -18.71 -6.72
N GLU A 265 -2.70 -19.80 -6.36
CA GLU A 265 -3.08 -21.17 -6.75
C GLU A 265 -4.40 -21.61 -6.13
N ARG A 266 -4.58 -21.39 -4.81
CA ARG A 266 -5.79 -21.79 -4.07
C ARG A 266 -7.06 -21.17 -4.64
N TYR A 267 -6.99 -19.91 -5.07
CA TYR A 267 -8.13 -19.17 -5.63
C TYR A 267 -8.19 -19.22 -7.18
N GLN A 268 -7.26 -19.92 -7.84
CA GLN A 268 -7.20 -20.05 -9.31
C GLN A 268 -7.18 -18.70 -10.02
N ILE A 269 -6.31 -17.80 -9.53
CA ILE A 269 -6.16 -16.43 -10.03
C ILE A 269 -4.77 -16.20 -10.62
N GLU A 270 -4.17 -17.24 -11.19
CA GLU A 270 -2.90 -17.16 -11.90
C GLU A 270 -2.97 -16.10 -13.00
N PRO A 271 -1.93 -15.27 -13.17
CA PRO A 271 -1.85 -14.36 -14.30
C PRO A 271 -1.93 -15.11 -15.62
N GLU A 272 -2.69 -14.58 -16.57
CA GLU A 272 -2.65 -15.10 -17.93
C GLU A 272 -1.31 -14.72 -18.55
N ARG A 273 -0.54 -15.70 -19.04
CA ARG A 273 0.80 -15.47 -19.56
C ARG A 273 0.85 -15.70 -21.07
N ASN A 274 1.68 -14.91 -21.75
CA ASN A 274 2.02 -15.11 -23.16
C ASN A 274 3.06 -16.24 -23.33
N ALA A 275 3.47 -16.51 -24.57
CA ALA A 275 4.45 -17.56 -24.89
C ALA A 275 5.81 -17.31 -24.24
N GLU A 276 6.16 -16.06 -23.98
CA GLU A 276 7.39 -15.62 -23.32
C GLU A 276 7.30 -15.70 -21.78
N GLY A 277 6.15 -16.06 -21.23
CA GLY A 277 5.92 -16.17 -19.79
C GLY A 277 5.66 -14.84 -19.07
N ALA A 278 5.59 -13.71 -19.78
CA ALA A 278 5.16 -12.44 -19.23
C ALA A 278 3.62 -12.41 -19.09
N VAL A 279 3.10 -11.55 -18.21
CA VAL A 279 1.64 -11.36 -18.13
C VAL A 279 1.14 -10.80 -19.45
N ARG A 280 0.11 -11.42 -20.00
CA ARG A 280 -0.48 -11.07 -21.30
C ARG A 280 -1.02 -9.64 -21.27
N ALA A 281 -0.78 -8.87 -22.33
CA ALA A 281 -1.34 -7.53 -22.48
C ALA A 281 -2.86 -7.56 -22.68
N LEU A 282 -3.55 -6.52 -22.20
CA LEU A 282 -5.00 -6.38 -22.37
C LEU A 282 -5.39 -6.33 -23.85
N SER A 283 -4.64 -5.61 -24.68
CA SER A 283 -4.83 -5.58 -26.14
C SER A 283 -4.85 -6.97 -26.75
N ASP A 284 -3.81 -7.75 -26.47
CA ASP A 284 -3.62 -9.09 -27.05
C ASP A 284 -4.69 -10.06 -26.56
N TRP A 285 -5.17 -9.86 -25.33
CA TRP A 285 -6.26 -10.64 -24.77
C TRP A 285 -7.60 -10.30 -25.42
N LEU A 286 -7.88 -9.02 -25.66
CA LEU A 286 -9.11 -8.57 -26.32
C LEU A 286 -9.19 -9.04 -27.76
N ASP A 287 -8.08 -9.05 -28.49
CA ASP A 287 -7.99 -9.49 -29.89
C ASP A 287 -8.17 -11.02 -30.06
N ASP A 288 -8.09 -11.79 -28.98
CA ASP A 288 -8.20 -13.26 -29.03
C ASP A 288 -9.64 -13.76 -29.25
N ILE A 289 -9.96 -14.15 -30.48
CA ILE A 289 -11.31 -14.63 -30.85
C ILE A 289 -11.58 -16.04 -30.29
N ASN A 290 -10.54 -16.79 -29.87
CA ASN A 290 -10.65 -18.20 -29.49
C ASN A 290 -10.95 -18.42 -27.99
N SER A 291 -11.00 -17.38 -27.16
CA SER A 291 -11.25 -17.53 -25.72
C SER A 291 -12.73 -17.71 -25.38
N SER A 292 -13.27 -18.92 -25.62
CA SER A 292 -14.69 -19.21 -25.38
C SER A 292 -15.06 -19.31 -23.89
N GLN A 293 -14.08 -19.52 -23.00
CA GLN A 293 -14.33 -19.69 -21.56
C GLN A 293 -13.49 -18.68 -20.75
N ARG A 294 -14.19 -17.75 -20.10
CA ARG A 294 -13.58 -16.71 -19.28
C ARG A 294 -13.52 -17.14 -17.81
N PRO A 295 -12.35 -17.10 -17.14
CA PRO A 295 -12.27 -17.34 -15.71
C PRO A 295 -12.97 -16.23 -14.93
N THR A 296 -13.28 -16.48 -13.66
CA THR A 296 -13.96 -15.51 -12.79
C THR A 296 -13.14 -14.25 -12.58
N ALA A 297 -11.83 -14.43 -12.39
CA ALA A 297 -10.87 -13.36 -12.22
C ALA A 297 -9.74 -13.57 -13.21
N THR A 298 -9.36 -12.51 -13.92
CA THR A 298 -8.24 -12.51 -14.87
C THR A 298 -7.29 -11.37 -14.53
N LEU A 299 -5.99 -11.65 -14.42
CA LEU A 299 -4.97 -10.61 -14.29
C LEU A 299 -4.27 -10.42 -15.63
N LEU A 300 -4.33 -9.20 -16.16
CA LEU A 300 -3.72 -8.78 -17.42
C LEU A 300 -2.81 -7.56 -17.22
N GLN A 301 -1.88 -7.38 -18.15
CA GLN A 301 -1.01 -6.21 -18.18
C GLN A 301 -1.71 -5.04 -18.89
N ALA A 302 -1.93 -3.94 -18.17
CA ALA A 302 -2.29 -2.64 -18.74
C ALA A 302 -2.08 -1.50 -17.73
N GLU A 303 -1.67 -0.32 -18.21
CA GLU A 303 -1.68 0.90 -17.42
C GLU A 303 -2.97 1.68 -17.68
N VAL A 304 -3.78 1.91 -16.63
CA VAL A 304 -4.98 2.74 -16.72
C VAL A 304 -4.57 4.21 -16.79
N THR A 305 -5.03 4.90 -17.83
CA THR A 305 -4.68 6.31 -18.11
C THR A 305 -5.84 7.26 -17.91
N ASN A 306 -7.08 6.80 -18.08
CA ASN A 306 -8.29 7.58 -17.88
C ASN A 306 -9.41 6.71 -17.29
N LEU A 307 -10.23 7.32 -16.43
CA LEU A 307 -11.43 6.74 -15.84
C LEU A 307 -12.56 7.77 -15.94
N ASP A 308 -13.69 7.37 -16.50
CA ASP A 308 -14.91 8.18 -16.58
C ASP A 308 -16.15 7.33 -16.26
N TYR A 309 -17.27 7.95 -15.90
CA TYR A 309 -18.52 7.27 -15.55
C TYR A 309 -19.72 7.93 -16.24
N GLY A 310 -20.62 7.12 -16.79
CA GLY A 310 -21.79 7.60 -17.54
C GLY A 310 -22.52 6.48 -18.27
N ARG A 311 -23.31 6.85 -19.29
CA ARG A 311 -23.98 5.88 -20.18
C ARG A 311 -23.03 5.42 -21.26
N LEU A 312 -22.98 4.12 -21.48
CA LEU A 312 -22.24 3.46 -22.55
C LEU A 312 -23.07 2.29 -23.10
N GLN A 313 -22.75 1.84 -24.32
CA GLN A 313 -23.46 0.75 -24.97
C GLN A 313 -22.67 -0.55 -24.91
N VAL A 314 -23.32 -1.65 -24.56
CA VAL A 314 -22.72 -2.99 -24.65
C VAL A 314 -23.44 -3.79 -25.73
N ALA A 315 -22.70 -4.14 -26.78
CA ALA A 315 -23.16 -4.99 -27.85
C ALA A 315 -23.34 -6.43 -27.36
N SER A 316 -24.53 -6.96 -27.57
CA SER A 316 -24.88 -8.36 -27.35
C SER A 316 -24.47 -9.23 -28.55
N PHE A 317 -24.62 -10.55 -28.42
CA PHE A 317 -24.26 -11.50 -29.48
C PHE A 317 -25.18 -11.43 -30.71
N ASP A 318 -26.37 -10.87 -30.56
CA ASP A 318 -27.42 -10.71 -31.57
C ASP A 318 -27.44 -9.31 -32.21
N GLU A 319 -26.31 -8.59 -32.16
CA GLU A 319 -26.13 -7.23 -32.73
C GLU A 319 -27.02 -6.13 -32.11
N SER A 320 -27.79 -6.45 -31.07
CA SER A 320 -28.46 -5.43 -30.25
C SER A 320 -27.45 -4.76 -29.31
N SER A 321 -27.72 -3.51 -28.93
CA SER A 321 -26.91 -2.78 -27.95
C SER A 321 -27.77 -2.42 -26.75
N GLU A 322 -27.30 -2.74 -25.55
CA GLU A 322 -27.94 -2.32 -24.31
C GLU A 322 -27.24 -1.06 -23.78
N ASP A 323 -28.02 0.00 -23.53
CA ASP A 323 -27.54 1.18 -22.83
C ASP A 323 -27.39 0.83 -21.35
N ILE A 324 -26.18 0.97 -20.82
CA ILE A 324 -25.87 0.69 -19.43
C ILE A 324 -25.14 1.86 -18.77
N GLU A 325 -25.29 1.98 -17.46
CA GLU A 325 -24.51 2.88 -16.64
C GLU A 325 -23.24 2.17 -16.16
N GLY A 326 -22.09 2.76 -16.42
CA GLY A 326 -20.83 2.14 -16.06
C GLY A 326 -19.62 3.04 -16.24
N PHE A 327 -18.48 2.51 -15.81
CA PHE A 327 -17.20 3.14 -16.04
C PHE A 327 -16.72 2.86 -17.47
N SER A 328 -16.15 3.87 -18.11
CA SER A 328 -15.23 3.71 -19.23
C SER A 328 -13.81 3.81 -18.70
N ILE A 329 -12.95 2.86 -19.09
CA ILE A 329 -11.57 2.75 -18.64
C ILE A 329 -10.68 2.72 -19.89
N GLU A 330 -9.83 3.73 -20.04
CA GLU A 330 -8.84 3.79 -21.11
C GLU A 330 -7.46 3.39 -20.61
N THR A 331 -6.77 2.58 -21.39
CA THR A 331 -5.43 2.09 -21.06
C THR A 331 -4.36 2.67 -21.99
N GLN A 332 -3.11 2.63 -21.55
CA GLN A 332 -1.96 3.22 -22.24
C GLN A 332 -1.69 2.59 -23.63
N ASP A 333 -2.08 1.33 -23.82
CA ASP A 333 -2.04 0.60 -25.09
C ASP A 333 -3.21 0.96 -26.04
N GLY A 334 -4.09 1.88 -25.63
CA GLY A 334 -5.19 2.38 -26.46
C GLY A 334 -6.50 1.58 -26.34
N CYS A 335 -6.57 0.56 -25.49
CA CYS A 335 -7.80 -0.17 -25.26
C CYS A 335 -8.83 0.67 -24.48
N VAL A 336 -10.11 0.39 -24.75
CA VAL A 336 -11.23 0.90 -23.97
C VAL A 336 -12.05 -0.31 -23.48
N ILE A 337 -12.24 -0.38 -22.17
CA ILE A 337 -13.07 -1.40 -21.52
C ILE A 337 -14.10 -0.73 -20.61
N GLY A 338 -15.14 -1.49 -20.26
CA GLY A 338 -16.22 -1.04 -19.40
C GLY A 338 -16.31 -1.82 -18.11
N ALA A 339 -16.76 -1.17 -17.03
CA ALA A 339 -16.95 -1.84 -15.75
C ALA A 339 -18.20 -1.36 -15.02
N ARG A 340 -18.92 -2.26 -14.33
CA ARG A 340 -19.99 -1.86 -13.41
C ARG A 340 -19.43 -1.25 -12.12
N TYR A 341 -18.44 -1.92 -11.55
CA TYR A 341 -17.75 -1.48 -10.34
C TYR A 341 -16.25 -1.36 -10.59
N VAL A 342 -15.61 -0.36 -9.99
CA VAL A 342 -14.15 -0.23 -10.00
C VAL A 342 -13.62 -0.25 -8.57
N VAL A 343 -12.56 -1.02 -8.35
CA VAL A 343 -11.84 -1.04 -7.07
C VAL A 343 -10.42 -0.54 -7.29
N SER A 344 -10.12 0.64 -6.77
CA SER A 344 -8.77 1.19 -6.74
C SER A 344 -7.99 0.56 -5.59
N ALA A 345 -7.13 -0.40 -5.92
CA ALA A 345 -6.28 -1.12 -4.97
C ALA A 345 -4.80 -0.72 -5.10
N ILE A 346 -4.55 0.51 -5.56
CA ILE A 346 -3.21 1.06 -5.74
C ILE A 346 -2.65 1.63 -4.45
N GLY A 347 -1.34 1.47 -4.27
CA GLY A 347 -0.59 2.15 -3.22
C GLY A 347 -0.13 3.55 -3.66
N TYR A 348 0.15 4.40 -2.68
CA TYR A 348 0.72 5.74 -2.87
C TYR A 348 2.21 5.72 -3.27
N GLY A 349 2.87 4.55 -3.27
CA GLY A 349 4.31 4.40 -3.49
C GLY A 349 4.82 4.81 -4.88
N GLY A 350 3.93 4.95 -5.87
CA GLY A 350 4.29 5.27 -7.26
C GLY A 350 4.70 6.72 -7.52
N ARG A 351 4.57 7.62 -6.54
CA ARG A 351 4.86 9.05 -6.70
C ARG A 351 5.88 9.52 -5.67
N PRO A 352 7.16 9.70 -6.02
CA PRO A 352 8.18 10.08 -5.07
C PRO A 352 7.94 11.48 -4.50
N GLN A 353 8.10 11.66 -3.20
CA GLN A 353 8.10 12.99 -2.58
C GLN A 353 9.51 13.56 -2.60
N VAL A 354 9.92 14.16 -3.71
CA VAL A 354 11.26 14.75 -3.85
C VAL A 354 11.28 16.16 -3.23
N PRO A 355 12.22 16.48 -2.31
CA PRO A 355 12.41 17.83 -1.80
C PRO A 355 12.58 18.87 -2.91
N GLU A 356 11.97 20.05 -2.74
CA GLU A 356 11.96 21.12 -3.76
C GLU A 356 13.38 21.53 -4.18
N TRP A 357 14.29 21.71 -3.22
CA TRP A 357 15.68 22.06 -3.49
C TRP A 357 16.41 21.04 -4.39
N LEU A 358 16.06 19.75 -4.35
CA LEU A 358 16.62 18.74 -5.27
C LEU A 358 16.05 18.85 -6.68
N GLN A 359 14.78 19.28 -6.81
CA GLN A 359 14.13 19.49 -8.10
C GLN A 359 14.73 20.72 -8.80
N ASP A 360 15.02 21.78 -8.04
CA ASP A 360 15.52 23.04 -8.59
C ASP A 360 16.97 22.95 -9.05
N THR A 361 17.84 22.19 -8.36
CA THR A 361 19.21 21.93 -8.84
C THR A 361 19.22 21.25 -10.22
N TYR A 362 18.21 20.42 -10.51
CA TYR A 362 18.06 19.81 -11.82
C TYR A 362 17.59 20.82 -12.89
N ARG A 363 16.62 21.68 -12.56
CA ARG A 363 16.09 22.69 -13.48
C ARG A 363 17.13 23.74 -13.86
N SER A 364 17.91 24.23 -12.90
CA SER A 364 18.96 25.23 -13.14
C SER A 364 20.09 24.69 -14.02
N ASN A 365 20.50 23.43 -13.83
CA ASN A 365 21.51 22.76 -14.67
C ASN A 365 20.99 22.38 -16.07
N SER A 366 19.68 22.21 -16.24
CA SER A 366 19.06 21.96 -17.55
C SER A 366 18.95 23.23 -18.39
N GLN A 367 18.69 24.37 -17.75
CA GLN A 367 18.66 25.69 -18.43
C GLN A 367 20.05 26.17 -18.84
N SER A 368 21.10 25.86 -18.08
CA SER A 368 22.50 26.21 -18.45
C SER A 368 23.05 25.39 -19.63
N LYS A 369 22.48 24.21 -19.91
CA LYS A 369 22.78 23.42 -21.13
C LYS A 369 22.04 23.94 -22.37
N PHE A 370 20.91 24.64 -22.20
CA PHE A 370 20.13 25.23 -23.30
C PHE A 370 20.54 26.67 -23.65
N SER A 371 21.24 27.38 -22.75
CA SER A 371 21.69 28.76 -22.98
C SER A 371 23.04 28.87 -23.71
N ARG A 372 23.57 27.77 -24.26
CA ARG A 372 24.87 27.75 -24.96
C ARG A 372 24.78 27.60 -26.47
N THR A 373 23.65 27.97 -27.07
CA THR A 373 23.54 28.20 -28.51
C THR A 373 23.19 29.67 -28.74
N GLU A 374 24.23 30.40 -29.15
CA GLU A 374 24.26 31.72 -29.80
C GLU A 374 23.22 32.77 -29.36
N SER A 375 23.72 33.67 -28.52
CA SER A 375 23.20 35.03 -28.34
C SER A 375 23.11 35.78 -29.68
N TYR A 376 21.89 36.01 -30.17
CA TYR A 376 21.61 37.12 -31.07
C TYR A 376 20.59 38.04 -30.40
N SER A 377 21.07 39.17 -29.92
CA SER A 377 20.27 40.28 -29.42
C SER A 377 19.55 40.94 -30.60
N PHE A 378 18.22 41.00 -30.58
CA PHE A 378 17.50 42.04 -31.32
C PHE A 378 16.25 42.50 -30.56
N SER A 379 16.19 43.81 -30.39
CA SER A 379 15.15 44.61 -29.74
C SER A 379 13.82 44.54 -30.47
N TYR A 380 12.72 44.42 -29.73
CA TYR A 380 11.37 44.66 -30.25
C TYR A 380 11.10 46.17 -30.35
N SER A 381 10.82 46.62 -31.57
CA SER A 381 10.00 47.81 -31.82
C SER A 381 8.75 47.34 -32.55
N ASP A 382 7.62 47.71 -31.96
CA ASP A 382 6.25 47.57 -32.42
C ASP A 382 6.03 48.31 -33.75
N ASP A 383 5.34 47.69 -34.72
CA ASP A 383 4.24 48.34 -35.47
C ASP A 383 3.65 47.48 -36.61
N SER A 384 2.36 47.15 -36.41
CA SER A 384 1.23 47.32 -37.33
C SER A 384 1.25 46.83 -38.81
N GLN A 385 0.19 46.05 -39.10
CA GLN A 385 -0.66 46.03 -40.32
C GLN A 385 -0.13 45.48 -41.65
N GLY A 386 -0.95 44.63 -42.31
CA GLY A 386 -0.90 44.47 -43.77
C GLY A 386 -1.37 43.11 -44.30
N GLN A 387 -2.48 43.11 -45.03
CA GLN A 387 -3.18 41.96 -45.61
C GLN A 387 -2.53 41.34 -46.88
N HIS A 388 -3.03 40.15 -47.26
CA HIS A 388 -3.09 39.51 -48.61
C HIS A 388 -1.72 39.09 -49.23
N SER A 389 -1.52 37.98 -49.94
CA SER A 389 -2.38 37.09 -50.73
C SER A 389 -1.63 35.77 -51.09
N GLN A 390 -2.41 34.69 -51.19
CA GLN A 390 -2.34 33.55 -52.13
C GLN A 390 -1.03 33.01 -52.78
N ASP A 391 -0.91 31.68 -52.62
CA ASP A 391 -0.66 30.64 -53.64
C ASP A 391 0.69 29.91 -53.77
N SER A 392 0.54 28.58 -53.68
CA SER A 392 1.25 27.47 -54.34
C SER A 392 2.61 26.96 -53.82
N LYS A 393 2.50 25.80 -53.16
CA LYS A 393 3.26 24.53 -53.31
C LYS A 393 4.76 24.60 -53.56
N ASP A 394 5.52 24.11 -52.57
CA ASP A 394 6.57 23.10 -52.81
C ASP A 394 6.77 22.21 -51.58
N GLU A 395 6.79 20.90 -51.83
CA GLU A 395 7.06 19.83 -50.87
C GLU A 395 8.50 19.90 -50.36
N SER A 396 8.69 20.05 -49.06
CA SER A 396 9.89 19.58 -48.38
C SER A 396 9.53 18.96 -47.04
N THR A 397 10.09 17.79 -46.83
CA THR A 397 9.84 16.80 -45.78
C THR A 397 10.11 17.38 -44.40
N TYR A 398 9.06 17.91 -43.74
CA TYR A 398 9.09 18.17 -42.30
C TYR A 398 8.81 16.87 -41.57
N GLU A 399 9.87 16.17 -41.15
CA GLU A 399 9.78 15.26 -40.02
C GLU A 399 9.33 16.09 -38.80
N LYS A 400 8.04 15.97 -38.46
CA LYS A 400 7.54 16.43 -37.16
C LYS A 400 8.43 15.82 -36.08
N PRO A 401 9.01 16.60 -35.17
CA PRO A 401 9.58 16.03 -33.97
C PRO A 401 8.41 15.37 -33.26
N THR A 402 8.43 14.04 -33.23
CA THR A 402 7.60 13.23 -32.33
C THR A 402 7.71 13.86 -30.96
N LEU A 403 6.66 14.57 -30.54
CA LEU A 403 6.38 14.93 -29.15
C LEU A 403 6.03 13.63 -28.40
N GLY A 404 6.98 12.70 -28.39
CA GLY A 404 7.10 11.74 -27.33
C GLY A 404 7.47 12.57 -26.11
N LEU A 405 6.47 12.86 -25.28
CA LEU A 405 6.66 13.24 -23.90
C LEU A 405 7.55 12.18 -23.26
N ARG A 406 8.87 12.35 -23.33
CA ARG A 406 9.81 11.65 -22.46
C ARG A 406 9.38 12.05 -21.05
N PRO A 407 8.97 11.11 -20.18
CA PRO A 407 8.66 11.46 -18.81
C PRO A 407 9.92 12.09 -18.24
N CYS A 408 9.85 13.38 -17.88
CA CYS A 408 10.85 14.00 -17.01
C CYS A 408 11.01 13.02 -15.84
N CYS A 409 12.20 12.43 -15.67
CA CYS A 409 12.34 11.40 -14.65
C CYS A 409 12.35 12.07 -13.29
N ALA A 410 11.16 12.31 -12.73
CA ALA A 410 10.89 13.03 -11.50
C ALA A 410 11.45 12.36 -10.23
N SER A 411 12.34 11.37 -10.38
CA SER A 411 12.82 10.51 -9.30
C SER A 411 14.33 10.36 -9.24
N TYR A 412 15.12 10.88 -10.18
CA TYR A 412 16.59 10.89 -10.11
C TYR A 412 17.19 11.98 -11.01
N GLY A 413 18.49 12.25 -10.85
CA GLY A 413 19.26 13.17 -11.70
C GLY A 413 20.76 12.92 -11.60
N GLU A 414 21.58 13.86 -12.08
CA GLU A 414 23.03 13.77 -11.92
C GLU A 414 23.40 13.77 -10.43
N GLY A 415 24.15 12.75 -9.99
CA GLY A 415 24.62 12.66 -8.60
C GLY A 415 23.55 12.37 -7.55
N TRP A 416 22.29 12.12 -7.91
CA TRP A 416 21.25 11.82 -6.93
C TRP A 416 20.14 10.90 -7.42
N ALA A 417 19.49 10.21 -6.49
CA ALA A 417 18.28 9.43 -6.78
C ALA A 417 17.31 9.41 -5.59
N HIS A 418 16.01 9.36 -5.87
CA HIS A 418 15.01 8.99 -4.89
C HIS A 418 15.02 7.47 -4.69
N SER A 419 14.65 7.00 -3.50
CA SER A 419 14.55 5.57 -3.17
C SER A 419 13.69 4.76 -4.16
N SER A 420 12.65 5.37 -4.74
CA SER A 420 11.81 4.75 -5.79
C SER A 420 12.56 4.53 -7.10
N ALA A 421 13.51 5.42 -7.46
CA ALA A 421 14.36 5.22 -8.64
C ALA A 421 15.31 4.05 -8.41
N ILE A 422 15.90 3.92 -7.22
CA ILE A 422 16.76 2.78 -6.87
C ILE A 422 15.99 1.45 -6.94
N CYS A 423 14.67 1.47 -6.70
CA CYS A 423 13.82 0.29 -6.82
C CYS A 423 13.35 0.01 -8.27
N ASN A 424 13.67 0.88 -9.23
CA ASN A 424 13.36 0.67 -10.63
C ASN A 424 14.47 -0.18 -11.28
N PRO A 425 14.17 -1.36 -11.86
CA PRO A 425 15.17 -2.20 -12.52
C PRO A 425 15.94 -1.52 -13.65
N ALA A 426 15.37 -0.48 -14.26
CA ALA A 426 16.03 0.31 -15.30
C ALA A 426 17.07 1.31 -14.75
N PHE A 427 17.20 1.45 -13.44
CA PHE A 427 18.14 2.38 -12.80
C PHE A 427 19.30 1.62 -12.16
N ASP A 428 20.51 1.85 -12.68
CA ASP A 428 21.72 1.22 -12.16
C ASP A 428 22.23 1.92 -10.90
N PHE A 429 22.19 1.21 -9.77
CA PHE A 429 22.71 1.69 -8.49
C PHE A 429 23.66 0.71 -7.78
N PRO A 430 24.90 1.13 -7.43
CA PRO A 430 25.57 2.36 -7.82
C PRO A 430 25.82 2.39 -9.33
N ASN A 431 25.97 3.60 -9.89
CA ASN A 431 26.32 3.75 -11.29
C ASN A 431 27.75 3.26 -11.58
N ALA A 432 28.10 3.14 -12.86
CA ALA A 432 29.41 2.64 -13.30
C ALA A 432 30.59 3.44 -12.71
N THR A 433 30.45 4.77 -12.64
CA THR A 433 31.49 5.68 -12.11
C THR A 433 31.77 5.43 -10.63
N LEU A 434 30.72 5.37 -9.79
CA LEU A 434 30.84 5.07 -8.36
C LEU A 434 31.42 3.68 -8.14
N ASN A 435 31.00 2.68 -8.92
CA ASN A 435 31.56 1.34 -8.86
C ASN A 435 33.06 1.33 -9.22
N ALA A 436 33.49 2.12 -10.20
CA ALA A 436 34.89 2.25 -10.56
C ALA A 436 35.71 2.87 -9.42
N HIS A 437 35.22 3.98 -8.82
CA HIS A 437 35.87 4.61 -7.65
C HIS A 437 36.01 3.63 -6.48
N MET A 438 34.97 2.85 -6.18
CA MET A 438 35.03 1.85 -5.11
C MET A 438 36.04 0.73 -5.41
N LYS A 439 36.09 0.26 -6.66
CA LYS A 439 37.04 -0.79 -7.09
C LYS A 439 38.50 -0.33 -7.06
N THR A 440 38.76 0.94 -7.34
CA THR A 440 40.12 1.54 -7.28
C THR A 440 40.52 1.95 -5.86
N GLY A 441 39.65 1.75 -4.86
CA GLY A 441 39.92 2.11 -3.47
C GLY A 441 39.77 3.60 -3.16
N GLN A 442 39.20 4.37 -4.09
CA GLN A 442 38.90 5.79 -3.86
C GLN A 442 37.80 5.93 -2.82
N SER A 443 37.93 6.94 -1.95
CA SER A 443 36.92 7.24 -0.95
C SER A 443 35.62 7.70 -1.62
N THR A 444 34.51 7.08 -1.27
CA THR A 444 33.17 7.38 -1.78
C THR A 444 32.20 7.63 -0.62
N THR A 445 31.58 8.81 -0.64
CA THR A 445 30.63 9.28 0.37
C THR A 445 29.22 9.36 -0.23
N VAL A 446 28.26 8.75 0.44
CA VAL A 446 26.84 8.88 0.10
C VAL A 446 26.06 9.49 1.26
N VAL A 447 25.19 10.45 0.96
CA VAL A 447 24.27 11.05 1.93
C VAL A 447 22.86 10.55 1.67
N ILE A 448 22.22 10.02 2.71
CA ILE A 448 20.88 9.45 2.66
C ILE A 448 19.97 10.30 3.53
N ILE A 449 18.87 10.79 2.94
CA ILE A 449 17.93 11.71 3.61
C ILE A 449 16.64 10.95 3.91
N GLY A 450 16.31 10.80 5.19
CA GLY A 450 15.06 10.19 5.62
C GLY A 450 15.14 9.46 6.97
N GLY A 451 14.06 9.49 7.74
CA GLY A 451 13.96 8.81 9.05
C GLY A 451 13.18 7.49 9.03
N GLY A 452 12.86 6.95 7.85
CA GLY A 452 12.02 5.76 7.67
C GLY A 452 12.81 4.45 7.59
N LEU A 453 12.08 3.35 7.36
CA LEU A 453 12.71 2.04 7.19
C LEU A 453 13.52 1.95 5.88
N SER A 454 13.02 2.56 4.79
CA SER A 454 13.71 2.57 3.49
C SER A 454 15.09 3.22 3.57
N SER A 455 15.23 4.35 4.29
CA SER A 455 16.54 4.99 4.48
C SER A 455 17.48 4.11 5.29
N ALA A 456 17.00 3.41 6.32
CA ALA A 456 17.81 2.47 7.09
C ALA A 456 18.27 1.25 6.26
N GLN A 457 17.40 0.73 5.40
CA GLN A 457 17.73 -0.35 4.46
C GLN A 457 18.78 0.09 3.45
N LEU A 458 18.62 1.30 2.90
CA LEU A 458 19.58 1.90 1.97
C LEU A 458 20.94 2.17 2.62
N CYS A 459 20.99 2.61 3.88
CA CYS A 459 22.25 2.75 4.60
C CYS A 459 23.02 1.42 4.64
N ASP A 460 22.36 0.33 5.02
CA ASP A 460 22.99 -0.99 5.05
C ASP A 460 23.39 -1.45 3.64
N LEU A 461 22.52 -1.28 2.64
CA LEU A 461 22.81 -1.61 1.25
C LEU A 461 24.04 -0.87 0.74
N CYS A 462 24.13 0.45 0.97
CA CYS A 462 25.29 1.25 0.58
C CYS A 462 26.59 0.76 1.24
N VAL A 463 26.57 0.46 2.54
CA VAL A 463 27.74 -0.12 3.22
C VAL A 463 28.16 -1.43 2.57
N ARG A 464 27.20 -2.33 2.28
CA ARG A 464 27.48 -3.63 1.65
C ARG A 464 27.95 -3.51 0.20
N LYS A 465 27.51 -2.49 -0.53
CA LYS A 465 27.95 -2.19 -1.90
C LYS A 465 29.32 -1.50 -1.98
N GLY A 466 29.92 -1.14 -0.84
CA GLY A 466 31.32 -0.69 -0.78
C GLY A 466 31.54 0.80 -0.61
N PHE A 467 30.50 1.60 -0.33
CA PHE A 467 30.67 3.00 0.03
C PHE A 467 31.57 3.12 1.28
N THR A 468 32.59 3.96 1.22
CA THR A 468 33.55 4.13 2.33
C THR A 468 32.99 4.96 3.47
N LYS A 469 32.06 5.89 3.16
CA LYS A 469 31.34 6.69 4.13
C LYS A 469 29.87 6.81 3.76
N VAL A 470 28.99 6.55 4.72
CA VAL A 470 27.54 6.75 4.60
C VAL A 470 27.10 7.77 5.64
N ILE A 471 26.31 8.77 5.25
CA ILE A 471 25.78 9.77 6.17
C ILE A 471 24.26 9.73 6.10
N LEU A 472 23.61 9.41 7.22
CA LEU A 472 22.15 9.41 7.36
C LEU A 472 21.68 10.71 8.02
N LEU A 473 20.88 11.49 7.30
CA LEU A 473 20.25 12.71 7.80
C LEU A 473 18.80 12.45 8.22
N LEU A 474 18.48 12.82 9.46
CA LEU A 474 17.12 12.77 10.00
C LEU A 474 16.70 14.16 10.46
N ARG A 475 15.57 14.66 9.95
CA ARG A 475 14.98 15.96 10.37
C ARG A 475 14.51 16.03 11.83
N GLY A 476 14.48 14.89 12.53
CA GLY A 476 14.08 14.74 13.92
C GLY A 476 14.77 13.56 14.58
N PHE A 477 14.12 12.97 15.59
CA PHE A 477 14.69 11.84 16.34
C PHE A 477 14.86 10.58 15.50
N PHE A 478 15.85 9.77 15.89
CA PHE A 478 15.98 8.39 15.44
C PHE A 478 14.95 7.52 16.18
N LYS A 479 13.81 7.30 15.53
CA LYS A 479 12.65 6.58 16.09
C LYS A 479 12.77 5.08 15.82
N VAL A 480 12.83 4.28 16.89
CA VAL A 480 12.86 2.81 16.81
C VAL A 480 11.48 2.27 17.19
N LYS A 481 10.79 1.60 16.27
CA LYS A 481 9.46 1.00 16.51
C LYS A 481 9.33 -0.36 15.83
N PRO A 482 8.79 -1.40 16.48
CA PRO A 482 8.52 -2.68 15.82
C PRO A 482 7.55 -2.50 14.63
N PHE A 483 6.45 -1.79 14.83
CA PHE A 483 5.43 -1.51 13.81
C PHE A 483 5.55 -0.07 13.27
N ASP A 484 4.94 0.20 12.12
CA ASP A 484 4.89 1.52 11.48
C ASP A 484 3.83 2.47 12.07
N PHE A 485 3.12 2.01 13.10
CA PHE A 485 2.16 2.75 13.92
C PHE A 485 2.28 2.29 15.40
N SER A 486 1.67 3.01 16.35
CA SER A 486 1.73 2.64 17.77
C SER A 486 1.09 1.28 18.02
N ILE A 487 1.69 0.49 18.91
CA ILE A 487 1.13 -0.79 19.33
C ILE A 487 -0.28 -0.62 19.93
N ASP A 488 -0.62 0.57 20.42
CA ASP A 488 -1.94 0.89 20.94
C ASP A 488 -3.05 0.77 19.89
N TRP A 489 -2.74 0.69 18.59
CA TRP A 489 -3.71 0.48 17.51
C TRP A 489 -3.93 -0.98 17.11
N VAL A 490 -3.13 -1.92 17.66
CA VAL A 490 -3.21 -3.37 17.34
C VAL A 490 -3.07 -4.29 18.55
N GLY A 491 -2.65 -3.76 19.69
CA GLY A 491 -2.53 -4.49 20.95
C GLY A 491 -3.83 -4.43 21.74
N LYS A 492 -3.71 -4.71 23.05
CA LYS A 492 -4.84 -4.77 23.98
C LYS A 492 -5.78 -3.55 23.96
N TYR A 493 -5.25 -2.36 23.68
CA TYR A 493 -6.00 -1.09 23.70
C TYR A 493 -6.42 -0.58 22.31
N ALA A 494 -6.22 -1.38 21.24
CA ALA A 494 -6.62 -1.05 19.86
C ALA A 494 -8.04 -0.51 19.77
N ASN A 495 -8.92 -1.13 20.53
CA ASN A 495 -10.35 -0.89 20.56
C ASN A 495 -10.71 0.51 21.04
N VAL A 496 -10.02 1.02 22.07
CA VAL A 496 -10.27 2.37 22.60
C VAL A 496 -9.88 3.40 21.55
N ASN A 497 -8.72 3.24 20.92
CA ASN A 497 -8.25 4.16 19.88
C ASN A 497 -9.13 4.09 18.62
N LYS A 498 -9.52 2.89 18.17
CA LYS A 498 -10.43 2.69 17.04
C LYS A 498 -11.80 3.30 17.32
N MET A 499 -12.35 3.10 18.52
CA MET A 499 -13.61 3.74 18.93
C MET A 499 -13.51 5.25 18.91
N GLN A 500 -12.47 5.83 19.51
CA GLN A 500 -12.26 7.28 19.52
C GLN A 500 -12.16 7.84 18.09
N PHE A 501 -11.46 7.11 17.21
CA PHE A 501 -11.31 7.45 15.81
C PHE A 501 -12.64 7.41 15.03
N TRP A 502 -13.41 6.33 15.17
CA TRP A 502 -14.68 6.15 14.45
C TRP A 502 -15.84 6.98 15.00
N GLN A 503 -15.75 7.46 16.24
CA GLN A 503 -16.69 8.40 16.84
C GLN A 503 -16.46 9.86 16.40
N SER A 504 -15.27 10.19 15.88
CA SER A 504 -14.99 11.52 15.35
C SER A 504 -15.68 11.72 14.00
N ASP A 505 -16.38 12.84 13.88
CA ASP A 505 -17.12 13.27 12.68
C ASP A 505 -16.28 14.21 11.80
N ASN A 506 -15.06 14.51 12.23
CA ASN A 506 -14.18 15.45 11.56
C ASN A 506 -13.03 14.72 10.88
N ALA A 507 -12.99 14.78 9.55
CA ALA A 507 -11.94 14.11 8.77
C ALA A 507 -10.53 14.65 9.07
N GLN A 508 -10.37 15.93 9.41
CA GLN A 508 -9.09 16.50 9.81
C GLN A 508 -8.64 15.98 11.19
N GLU A 509 -9.57 15.80 12.14
CA GLU A 509 -9.28 15.17 13.43
C GLU A 509 -8.85 13.71 13.26
N ARG A 510 -9.57 12.94 12.42
CA ARG A 510 -9.17 11.58 12.04
C ARG A 510 -7.77 11.55 11.41
N MET A 511 -7.47 12.50 10.52
CA MET A 511 -6.13 12.63 9.94
C MET A 511 -5.06 12.94 11.00
N ASN A 512 -5.36 13.79 11.98
CA ASN A 512 -4.45 14.09 13.08
C ASN A 512 -4.17 12.83 13.91
N MET A 513 -5.20 12.04 14.26
CA MET A 513 -5.06 10.75 14.93
C MET A 513 -4.22 9.75 14.12
N ILE A 514 -4.38 9.71 12.79
CA ILE A 514 -3.57 8.87 11.90
C ILE A 514 -2.10 9.33 11.96
N ASN A 515 -1.85 10.63 11.85
CA ASN A 515 -0.51 11.21 11.91
C ASN A 515 0.16 10.97 13.25
N GLU A 516 -0.57 11.07 14.37
CA GLU A 516 -0.10 10.76 15.72
C GLU A 516 0.16 9.27 15.91
N GLY A 517 -0.76 8.41 15.45
CA GLY A 517 -0.64 6.96 15.53
C GLY A 517 0.58 6.44 14.77
N ARG A 518 0.86 6.98 13.58
CA ARG A 518 2.04 6.64 12.76
C ARG A 518 3.30 7.32 13.29
N ASN A 519 3.20 8.62 13.61
CA ASN A 519 4.28 9.47 14.11
C ASN A 519 5.52 9.41 13.18
N GLY A 520 5.23 9.56 11.89
CA GLY A 520 6.20 9.65 10.79
C GLY A 520 7.05 8.40 10.55
N GLY A 521 8.11 8.58 9.75
CA GLY A 521 9.08 7.52 9.47
C GLY A 521 9.72 6.97 10.75
N SER A 522 9.85 5.64 10.80
CA SER A 522 10.50 4.94 11.90
C SER A 522 11.26 3.71 11.39
N ILE A 523 12.31 3.36 12.13
CA ILE A 523 13.23 2.26 11.85
C ILE A 523 12.84 1.09 12.75
N ASN A 524 12.83 -0.14 12.21
CA ASN A 524 12.52 -1.30 13.03
C ASN A 524 13.74 -1.73 13.88
N PRO A 525 13.53 -2.47 14.98
CA PRO A 525 14.62 -2.84 15.88
C PRO A 525 15.78 -3.62 15.22
N PRO A 526 15.55 -4.58 14.30
CA PRO A 526 16.63 -5.24 13.57
C PRO A 526 17.55 -4.25 12.82
N TYR A 527 16.99 -3.36 11.98
CA TYR A 527 17.81 -2.37 11.27
C TYR A 527 18.41 -1.32 12.20
N SER A 528 17.77 -0.98 13.32
CA SER A 528 18.40 -0.09 14.31
C SER A 528 19.71 -0.66 14.84
N LYS A 529 19.80 -1.98 15.07
CA LYS A 529 21.03 -2.64 15.49
C LYS A 529 22.08 -2.64 14.40
N VAL A 530 21.68 -2.91 13.15
CA VAL A 530 22.57 -2.87 11.97
C VAL A 530 23.19 -1.48 11.83
N LEU A 531 22.37 -0.41 11.86
CA LEU A 531 22.87 0.96 11.74
C LEU A 531 23.83 1.33 12.89
N LEU A 532 23.48 1.00 14.14
CA LEU A 532 24.36 1.28 15.28
C LEU A 532 25.68 0.51 15.21
N GLN A 533 25.70 -0.67 14.59
CA GLN A 533 26.93 -1.42 14.34
C GLN A 533 27.78 -0.73 13.26
N HIS A 534 27.18 -0.32 12.13
CA HIS A 534 27.88 0.44 11.10
C HIS A 534 28.43 1.77 11.62
N ALA A 535 27.70 2.42 12.54
CA ALA A 535 28.14 3.64 13.21
C ALA A 535 29.33 3.41 14.14
N ARG A 536 29.32 2.31 14.92
CA ARG A 536 30.49 1.90 15.74
C ARG A 536 31.69 1.54 14.90
N ASN A 537 31.48 0.98 13.72
CA ASN A 537 32.54 0.64 12.77
C ASN A 537 33.11 1.87 12.05
N GLY A 538 32.56 3.08 12.29
CA GLY A 538 33.03 4.33 11.69
C GLY A 538 32.62 4.55 10.24
N VAL A 539 31.82 3.66 9.65
CA VAL A 539 31.40 3.74 8.23
C VAL A 539 30.11 4.56 8.09
N LEU A 540 29.22 4.53 9.08
CA LEU A 540 27.96 5.27 9.08
C LEU A 540 27.98 6.45 10.07
N GLU A 541 27.61 7.62 9.60
CA GLU A 541 27.34 8.80 10.42
C GLU A 541 25.83 9.06 10.49
N ILE A 542 25.29 9.16 11.70
CA ILE A 542 23.86 9.38 11.98
C ILE A 542 23.71 10.81 12.51
N LYS A 543 23.08 11.67 11.73
CA LYS A 543 22.81 13.07 12.10
C LYS A 543 21.32 13.30 12.33
N THR A 544 20.93 13.42 13.58
CA THR A 544 19.55 13.71 14.00
C THR A 544 19.30 15.21 14.14
N HIS A 545 18.08 15.65 13.87
CA HIS A 545 17.67 17.07 13.83
C HIS A 545 18.52 17.89 12.87
N THR A 546 18.88 17.29 11.75
CA THR A 546 19.73 17.90 10.72
C THR A 546 19.01 17.91 9.40
N GLU A 547 19.01 19.07 8.75
CA GLU A 547 18.41 19.33 7.46
C GLU A 547 19.48 19.85 6.49
N VAL A 548 19.22 19.70 5.19
CA VAL A 548 20.07 20.30 4.15
C VAL A 548 19.62 21.75 4.00
N ASP A 549 20.53 22.67 4.27
CA ASP A 549 20.31 24.11 4.15
C ASP A 549 20.55 24.57 2.71
N SER A 550 21.68 24.15 2.13
CA SER A 550 21.99 24.35 0.71
C SER A 550 22.73 23.15 0.12
N ALA A 551 22.59 22.98 -1.19
CA ALA A 551 23.21 21.90 -1.95
C ALA A 551 23.56 22.37 -3.35
N THR A 552 24.82 22.14 -3.76
CA THR A 552 25.32 22.49 -5.09
C THR A 552 25.99 21.27 -5.71
N TRP A 553 25.58 20.90 -6.92
CA TRP A 553 26.21 19.86 -7.71
C TRP A 553 27.23 20.46 -8.68
N ASP A 554 28.44 19.92 -8.66
CA ASP A 554 29.47 20.24 -9.65
C ASP A 554 29.58 19.10 -10.67
N SER A 555 29.13 19.36 -11.90
CA SER A 555 29.19 18.39 -13.00
C SER A 555 30.63 18.09 -13.46
N HIS A 556 31.62 18.92 -13.18
CA HIS A 556 33.01 18.64 -13.55
C HIS A 556 33.67 17.67 -12.56
N THR A 557 33.54 17.95 -11.25
CA THR A 557 34.10 17.07 -10.21
C THR A 557 33.20 15.88 -9.87
N GLN A 558 31.95 15.89 -10.36
CA GLN A 558 30.91 14.88 -10.07
C GLN A 558 30.67 14.73 -8.57
N LYS A 559 30.60 15.86 -7.86
CA LYS A 559 30.43 15.92 -6.41
C LYS A 559 29.40 16.94 -6.00
N TRP A 560 28.78 16.65 -4.86
CA TRP A 560 27.95 17.57 -4.11
C TRP A 560 28.77 18.32 -3.08
N THR A 561 28.52 19.63 -2.99
CA THR A 561 28.87 20.46 -1.83
C THR A 561 27.59 20.80 -1.09
N LEU A 562 27.48 20.37 0.17
CA LEU A 562 26.27 20.46 0.98
C LEU A 562 26.55 21.27 2.24
N ILE A 563 25.58 22.08 2.67
CA ILE A 563 25.57 22.69 3.99
C ILE A 563 24.47 22.04 4.80
N PHE A 564 24.85 21.44 5.93
CA PHE A 564 23.92 20.85 6.88
C PHE A 564 23.65 21.82 8.02
N HIS A 565 22.39 22.10 8.30
CA HIS A 565 21.96 22.88 9.45
C HIS A 565 21.34 21.98 10.52
N ARG A 566 21.83 22.10 11.75
CA ARG A 566 21.25 21.41 12.92
C ARG A 566 20.36 22.37 13.70
N LYS A 567 19.12 21.99 13.96
CA LYS A 567 18.10 22.83 14.62
C LYS A 567 18.57 23.41 15.97
N ASP A 568 18.14 24.64 16.25
CA ASP A 568 18.53 25.44 17.42
C ASP A 568 17.99 24.92 18.76
N CYS A 569 16.74 24.43 18.78
CA CYS A 569 16.09 23.89 19.97
C CYS A 569 16.00 22.36 19.87
N LEU A 570 16.57 21.65 20.85
CA LEU A 570 16.54 20.20 20.91
C LEU A 570 16.01 19.72 22.25
N ASP A 571 15.06 18.78 22.25
CA ASP A 571 14.81 17.95 23.42
C ASP A 571 16.03 17.04 23.68
N ASN A 572 16.19 16.61 24.94
CA ASN A 572 17.38 15.94 25.47
C ASN A 572 17.78 14.56 24.85
N GLU A 573 17.16 14.06 23.77
CA GLU A 573 17.53 12.76 23.18
C GLU A 573 18.39 12.86 21.92
N THR A 574 19.71 12.91 22.13
CA THR A 574 20.76 12.74 21.09
C THR A 574 21.42 11.35 21.14
N ARG A 575 20.76 10.36 21.76
CA ARG A 575 21.37 9.08 22.17
C ARG A 575 21.98 8.24 21.02
N PHE A 576 21.51 8.45 19.79
CA PHE A 576 21.94 7.69 18.62
C PHE A 576 22.79 8.51 17.64
N MET A 577 22.95 9.81 17.88
CA MET A 577 23.82 10.65 17.06
C MET A 577 25.27 10.33 17.42
N ASN A 578 26.06 9.89 16.43
CA ASN A 578 27.52 9.89 16.49
C ASN A 578 28.05 11.18 15.86
N ASN A 579 29.23 11.62 16.27
CA ASN A 579 29.81 12.93 15.91
C ASN A 579 28.88 14.09 16.31
N LYS A 580 28.63 14.21 17.63
CA LYS A 580 27.72 15.23 18.17
C LYS A 580 28.15 16.63 17.74
N GLN A 581 27.20 17.35 17.17
CA GLN A 581 27.33 18.78 16.85
C GLN A 581 26.58 19.59 17.93
N ALA A 582 26.81 20.89 18.03
CA ALA A 582 25.99 21.77 18.87
C ALA A 582 24.68 22.14 18.16
N PRO A 583 23.60 22.53 18.85
CA PRO A 583 22.42 23.10 18.19
C PRO A 583 22.81 24.39 17.44
N GLY A 584 22.11 24.70 16.35
CA GLY A 584 22.35 25.89 15.50
C GLY A 584 23.62 25.84 14.64
N THR A 585 24.32 24.71 14.59
CA THR A 585 25.56 24.61 13.80
C THR A 585 25.28 24.36 12.32
N TYR A 586 26.09 25.01 11.49
CA TYR A 586 26.19 24.77 10.06
C TYR A 586 27.48 24.01 9.76
N VAL A 587 27.39 22.92 8.99
CA VAL A 587 28.55 22.08 8.66
C VAL A 587 28.56 21.76 7.18
N SER A 588 29.68 22.07 6.52
CA SER A 588 29.92 21.70 5.12
C SER A 588 30.24 20.21 4.98
N CYS A 589 29.77 19.60 3.91
CA CYS A 589 30.01 18.21 3.57
C CYS A 589 30.13 18.04 2.05
N GLU A 590 31.18 17.33 1.60
CA GLU A 590 31.24 16.81 0.25
C GLU A 590 30.61 15.41 0.17
N ALA A 591 29.93 15.09 -0.94
CA ALA A 591 29.41 13.76 -1.20
C ALA A 591 29.44 13.40 -2.68
N ASP A 592 29.69 12.13 -3.00
CA ASP A 592 29.67 11.62 -4.37
C ASP A 592 28.24 11.31 -4.85
N PHE A 593 27.32 11.04 -3.91
CA PHE A 593 25.93 10.72 -4.25
C PHE A 593 24.93 11.11 -3.16
N LEU A 594 23.73 11.52 -3.56
CA LEU A 594 22.59 11.77 -2.67
C LEU A 594 21.48 10.72 -2.90
N ILE A 595 20.92 10.21 -1.80
CA ILE A 595 19.72 9.36 -1.84
C ILE A 595 18.60 10.01 -1.05
N SER A 596 17.52 10.37 -1.73
CA SER A 596 16.32 10.89 -1.10
C SER A 596 15.35 9.76 -0.76
N SER A 597 15.09 9.53 0.52
CA SER A 597 14.15 8.51 1.03
C SER A 597 13.03 9.18 1.83
N THR A 598 12.46 10.23 1.25
CA THR A 598 11.52 11.16 1.89
C THR A 598 10.06 10.74 1.76
N GLY A 599 9.79 9.56 1.18
CA GLY A 599 8.46 8.98 1.09
C GLY A 599 7.80 9.26 -0.25
N SER A 600 6.48 9.26 -0.25
CA SER A 600 5.68 9.39 -1.47
C SER A 600 4.57 10.40 -1.27
N GLN A 601 4.22 11.11 -2.34
CA GLN A 601 3.11 12.05 -2.35
C GLN A 601 1.79 11.29 -2.27
N VAL A 602 0.88 11.79 -1.44
CA VAL A 602 -0.48 11.28 -1.32
C VAL A 602 -1.40 12.28 -2.01
N GLY A 603 -2.22 11.77 -2.92
CA GLY A 603 -3.20 12.54 -3.68
C GLY A 603 -3.96 11.59 -4.61
N PHE A 604 -5.23 11.35 -4.32
CA PHE A 604 -6.04 10.40 -5.09
C PHE A 604 -6.60 11.07 -6.34
N SER A 605 -7.24 12.23 -6.19
CA SER A 605 -7.73 13.07 -7.28
C SER A 605 -6.67 13.43 -8.33
N THR A 606 -5.41 13.52 -7.89
CA THR A 606 -4.29 13.86 -8.77
C THR A 606 -3.74 12.66 -9.54
N LEU A 607 -4.20 11.42 -9.27
CA LEU A 607 -3.76 10.21 -9.99
C LEU A 607 -4.03 10.34 -11.49
N PRO A 608 -3.21 9.76 -12.38
CA PRO A 608 -3.35 10.00 -13.82
C PRO A 608 -4.74 9.60 -14.33
N PHE A 609 -5.23 8.43 -13.93
CA PHE A 609 -6.55 7.96 -14.32
C PHE A 609 -7.73 8.73 -13.68
N MET A 610 -7.50 9.51 -12.63
CA MET A 610 -8.56 10.25 -11.93
C MET A 610 -8.81 11.64 -12.52
N GLN A 611 -8.00 12.11 -13.48
CA GLN A 611 -8.04 13.49 -13.97
C GLN A 611 -9.40 13.91 -14.55
N THR A 612 -10.10 13.01 -15.23
CA THR A 612 -11.42 13.27 -15.81
C THR A 612 -12.49 13.20 -14.72
N LEU A 613 -12.54 12.10 -13.98
CA LEU A 613 -13.55 11.88 -12.95
C LEU A 613 -13.54 12.93 -11.85
N SER A 614 -12.35 13.38 -11.42
CA SER A 614 -12.20 14.40 -10.36
C SER A 614 -12.69 15.79 -10.77
N LYS A 615 -12.83 16.06 -12.08
CA LYS A 615 -13.44 17.30 -12.58
C LYS A 615 -14.97 17.24 -12.58
N LYS A 616 -15.54 16.04 -12.77
CA LYS A 616 -16.99 15.82 -12.77
C LYS A 616 -17.55 15.63 -11.35
N LEU A 617 -16.78 14.99 -10.48
CA LEU A 617 -17.15 14.75 -9.08
C LEU A 617 -16.02 15.14 -8.15
N ALA A 618 -16.19 16.28 -7.48
CA ALA A 618 -15.29 16.73 -6.43
C ALA A 618 -15.62 16.01 -5.11
N VAL A 619 -14.86 14.96 -4.80
CA VAL A 619 -14.87 14.34 -3.47
C VAL A 619 -13.86 15.08 -2.59
N PRO A 620 -14.26 15.58 -1.40
CA PRO A 620 -13.32 16.25 -0.50
C PRO A 620 -12.15 15.34 -0.11
N GLU A 621 -10.95 15.91 0.01
CA GLU A 621 -9.75 15.20 0.43
C GLU A 621 -9.10 15.89 1.64
N VAL A 622 -8.52 15.10 2.54
CA VAL A 622 -7.65 15.58 3.61
C VAL A 622 -6.25 15.05 3.38
N CYS A 623 -5.27 15.94 3.20
CA CYS A 623 -3.89 15.58 2.87
C CYS A 623 -3.77 14.63 1.65
N GLY A 624 -4.64 14.81 0.65
CA GLY A 624 -4.69 13.98 -0.56
C GLY A 624 -5.38 12.62 -0.41
N ILE A 625 -6.00 12.35 0.74
CA ILE A 625 -6.80 11.14 1.00
C ILE A 625 -8.29 11.49 0.87
N PRO A 626 -9.05 10.79 0.01
CA PRO A 626 -10.46 11.09 -0.17
C PRO A 626 -11.29 10.72 1.07
N ILE A 627 -12.29 11.54 1.36
CA ILE A 627 -13.32 11.24 2.35
C ILE A 627 -14.32 10.28 1.69
N VAL A 628 -14.09 8.99 1.88
CA VAL A 628 -14.97 7.91 1.43
C VAL A 628 -16.00 7.55 2.51
N ASN A 629 -17.12 6.93 2.11
CA ASN A 629 -18.13 6.46 3.05
C ASN A 629 -17.70 5.20 3.82
N GLU A 630 -18.60 4.64 4.63
CA GLU A 630 -18.31 3.45 5.47
C GLU A 630 -17.89 2.20 4.68
N ASP A 631 -18.41 2.05 3.47
CA ASP A 631 -18.13 0.97 2.53
C ASP A 631 -16.88 1.25 1.68
N LEU A 632 -16.19 2.37 1.92
CA LEU A 632 -15.02 2.86 1.18
C LEU A 632 -15.33 3.29 -0.26
N GLN A 633 -16.57 3.69 -0.52
CA GLN A 633 -17.03 4.22 -1.79
C GLN A 633 -16.58 5.68 -1.98
N TYR A 634 -16.14 6.00 -3.20
CA TYR A 634 -15.71 7.32 -3.63
C TYR A 634 -16.91 8.13 -4.15
N GLY A 635 -17.40 9.05 -3.33
CA GLY A 635 -18.56 9.86 -3.69
C GLY A 635 -19.83 9.02 -3.85
N SER A 636 -20.66 9.39 -4.83
CA SER A 636 -21.87 8.65 -5.20
C SER A 636 -21.62 7.54 -6.25
N LEU A 637 -20.38 7.40 -6.74
CA LEU A 637 -20.05 6.50 -7.85
C LEU A 637 -19.75 5.08 -7.37
N PRO A 638 -19.94 4.04 -8.20
CA PRO A 638 -19.56 2.66 -7.88
C PRO A 638 -18.02 2.41 -7.94
N LEU A 639 -17.24 3.40 -7.50
CA LEU A 639 -15.79 3.37 -7.35
C LEU A 639 -15.44 3.18 -5.88
N TYR A 640 -14.63 2.19 -5.56
CA TYR A 640 -14.22 1.85 -4.19
C TYR A 640 -12.71 1.94 -4.05
N VAL A 641 -12.24 2.20 -2.83
CA VAL A 641 -10.83 2.46 -2.54
C VAL A 641 -10.36 1.55 -1.42
N VAL A 642 -9.27 0.80 -1.65
CA VAL A 642 -8.67 -0.10 -0.64
C VAL A 642 -7.22 0.29 -0.39
N GLY A 643 -6.78 0.19 0.87
CA GLY A 643 -5.41 0.54 1.29
C GLY A 643 -5.28 2.01 1.68
N THR A 644 -4.15 2.65 1.37
CA THR A 644 -3.82 3.99 1.89
C THR A 644 -4.89 5.06 1.65
N TYR A 645 -5.52 5.05 0.47
CA TYR A 645 -6.52 6.05 0.14
C TYR A 645 -7.85 5.86 0.89
N SER A 646 -8.00 4.77 1.65
CA SER A 646 -9.12 4.53 2.58
C SER A 646 -8.82 4.96 4.04
N ALA A 647 -7.64 5.55 4.30
CA ALA A 647 -7.15 5.76 5.66
C ALA A 647 -8.06 6.62 6.54
N ILE A 648 -8.79 7.59 5.97
CA ILE A 648 -9.73 8.43 6.71
C ILE A 648 -10.90 7.62 7.32
N GLN A 649 -11.21 6.45 6.76
CA GLN A 649 -12.25 5.55 7.27
C GLN A 649 -11.68 4.35 8.05
N ILE A 650 -10.50 3.86 7.67
CA ILE A 650 -9.86 2.68 8.30
C ILE A 650 -8.95 3.04 9.48
N GLY A 651 -8.31 4.21 9.44
CA GLY A 651 -7.35 4.66 10.44
C GLY A 651 -5.88 4.34 10.08
N PRO A 652 -4.94 4.45 11.03
CA PRO A 652 -3.51 4.40 10.76
C PRO A 652 -2.98 3.07 10.22
N THR A 653 -3.76 1.99 10.35
CA THR A 653 -3.45 0.65 9.83
C THR A 653 -3.69 0.53 8.32
N ALA A 654 -4.41 1.46 7.68
CA ALA A 654 -4.73 1.41 6.25
C ALA A 654 -3.50 1.31 5.31
N TYR A 655 -2.33 1.70 5.81
CA TYR A 655 -1.05 1.68 5.10
C TYR A 655 -0.34 0.32 5.16
N ASN A 656 -0.93 -0.68 5.83
CA ASN A 656 -0.36 -2.03 5.97
C ASN A 656 -1.40 -3.11 5.67
N LEU A 657 -0.94 -4.36 5.69
CA LEU A 657 -1.76 -5.53 5.36
C LEU A 657 -2.95 -5.72 6.32
N GLY A 658 -2.83 -5.31 7.59
CA GLY A 658 -3.92 -5.38 8.56
C GLY A 658 -5.09 -4.46 8.21
N GLY A 659 -4.82 -3.19 7.89
CA GLY A 659 -5.87 -2.27 7.46
C GLY A 659 -6.38 -2.55 6.04
N ILE A 660 -5.52 -3.08 5.16
CA ILE A 660 -5.92 -3.58 3.84
C ILE A 660 -6.96 -4.70 3.97
N ARG A 661 -6.75 -5.66 4.88
CA ARG A 661 -7.70 -6.76 5.11
C ARG A 661 -9.04 -6.25 5.62
N GLU A 662 -9.02 -5.28 6.54
CA GLU A 662 -10.24 -4.61 7.02
C GLU A 662 -10.97 -3.92 5.86
N GLY A 663 -10.27 -3.14 5.03
CA GLY A 663 -10.89 -2.43 3.90
C GLY A 663 -11.41 -3.36 2.80
N ALA A 664 -10.67 -4.42 2.47
CA ALA A 664 -11.09 -5.45 1.52
C ALA A 664 -12.39 -6.13 1.95
N ASP A 665 -12.54 -6.43 3.25
CA ASP A 665 -13.76 -7.02 3.79
C ASP A 665 -14.98 -6.09 3.65
N ARG A 666 -14.82 -4.79 3.92
CA ARG A 666 -15.92 -3.81 3.74
C ARG A 666 -16.40 -3.75 2.30
N VAL A 667 -15.47 -3.58 1.36
CA VAL A 667 -15.79 -3.47 -0.07
C VAL A 667 -16.40 -4.77 -0.59
N ALA A 668 -15.81 -5.92 -0.27
CA ALA A 668 -16.33 -7.22 -0.73
C ALA A 668 -17.72 -7.53 -0.17
N ALA A 669 -17.99 -7.21 1.10
CA ALA A 669 -19.31 -7.36 1.70
C ALA A 669 -20.36 -6.50 0.97
N LYS A 670 -20.03 -5.24 0.68
CA LYS A 670 -20.92 -4.33 -0.05
C LYS A 670 -21.21 -4.80 -1.47
N LEU A 671 -20.18 -5.18 -2.22
CA LEU A 671 -20.36 -5.66 -3.60
C LEU A 671 -21.17 -6.95 -3.66
N ASN A 672 -20.97 -7.88 -2.71
CA ASN A 672 -21.79 -9.09 -2.63
C ASN A 672 -23.26 -8.79 -2.30
N GLN A 673 -23.53 -7.80 -1.46
CA GLN A 673 -24.89 -7.35 -1.18
C GLN A 673 -25.57 -6.78 -2.43
N LEU A 674 -24.87 -5.94 -3.18
CA LEU A 674 -25.39 -5.33 -4.41
C LEU A 674 -25.61 -6.37 -5.53
N ALA A 675 -24.73 -7.37 -5.63
CA ALA A 675 -24.87 -8.48 -6.57
C ALA A 675 -26.03 -9.44 -6.21
N GLY A 676 -26.39 -9.55 -4.94
CA GLY A 676 -27.48 -10.42 -4.47
C GLY A 676 -28.88 -9.80 -4.52
N GLY A 677 -28.99 -8.48 -4.70
CA GLY A 677 -30.25 -7.72 -4.64
C GLY A 677 -30.99 -7.56 -5.97
N SER A 678 -30.46 -8.05 -7.10
CA SER A 678 -31.03 -7.83 -8.44
C SER A 678 -31.97 -8.95 -8.94
N SER A 679 -32.63 -9.68 -8.04
CA SER A 679 -33.71 -10.62 -8.41
C SER A 679 -34.93 -10.35 -7.52
N ASP A 680 -35.93 -9.71 -8.13
CA ASP A 680 -37.31 -9.49 -7.69
C ASP A 680 -37.50 -8.73 -6.37
N GLU A 681 -37.84 -7.44 -6.51
CA GLU A 681 -38.75 -6.75 -5.58
C GLU A 681 -40.12 -7.46 -5.61
N LEU A 682 -40.24 -8.56 -4.88
CA LEU A 682 -41.55 -9.10 -4.53
C LEU A 682 -42.08 -8.30 -3.35
N GLU A 683 -43.16 -7.57 -3.58
CA GLU A 683 -43.99 -7.03 -2.50
C GLU A 683 -44.28 -8.15 -1.48
N PRO A 684 -44.19 -7.88 -0.17
CA PRO A 684 -44.45 -8.90 0.83
C PRO A 684 -45.93 -9.28 0.78
N SER A 685 -46.25 -10.44 0.20
CA SER A 685 -47.57 -11.02 0.32
C SER A 685 -47.83 -11.31 1.80
N ALA A 686 -48.96 -10.82 2.32
CA ALA A 686 -49.30 -10.84 3.74
C ALA A 686 -49.39 -12.23 4.41
N ASP A 687 -49.30 -13.33 3.66
CA ASP A 687 -49.57 -14.69 4.15
C ASP A 687 -48.34 -15.62 4.24
N ALA A 688 -47.11 -15.08 4.14
CA ALA A 688 -45.88 -15.86 4.30
C ALA A 688 -44.99 -15.36 5.45
N VAL A 689 -45.56 -15.20 6.65
CA VAL A 689 -44.76 -14.96 7.86
C VAL A 689 -44.11 -16.28 8.30
N SER A 690 -42.86 -16.48 7.86
CA SER A 690 -41.98 -17.51 8.39
C SER A 690 -41.69 -17.22 9.87
N GLN A 691 -41.74 -18.25 10.71
CA GLN A 691 -41.61 -18.17 12.17
C GLN A 691 -40.21 -17.75 12.69
N TYR A 692 -39.40 -17.11 11.84
CA TYR A 692 -38.08 -16.56 12.15
C TYR A 692 -37.98 -15.03 12.01
N ASP A 693 -39.08 -14.33 11.71
CA ASP A 693 -39.13 -12.85 11.72
C ASP A 693 -39.21 -12.22 13.12
N TYR A 694 -39.09 -13.01 14.19
CA TYR A 694 -39.09 -12.50 15.57
C TYR A 694 -37.85 -11.67 15.96
N PHE A 695 -36.93 -11.43 15.02
CA PHE A 695 -35.76 -10.57 15.20
C PHE A 695 -35.83 -9.26 14.41
N SER A 696 -37.01 -8.89 13.93
CA SER A 696 -37.28 -7.56 13.40
C SER A 696 -37.74 -6.66 14.56
N TYR A 697 -36.90 -5.69 14.97
CA TYR A 697 -37.11 -4.78 16.11
C TYR A 697 -38.37 -3.87 16.00
N HIS A 698 -39.15 -3.98 14.93
CA HIS A 698 -40.33 -3.15 14.68
C HIS A 698 -41.61 -3.58 15.41
N PHE A 699 -41.63 -4.74 16.09
CA PHE A 699 -42.84 -5.28 16.74
C PHE A 699 -42.75 -5.44 18.26
N LEU A 700 -41.73 -4.88 18.92
CA LEU A 700 -41.72 -4.83 20.38
C LEU A 700 -42.58 -3.66 20.85
N PRO A 701 -43.70 -3.88 21.57
CA PRO A 701 -44.38 -2.80 22.25
C PRO A 701 -43.40 -2.20 23.26
N LEU A 702 -43.11 -0.91 23.12
CA LEU A 702 -42.41 -0.15 24.14
C LEU A 702 -43.37 0.03 25.32
N ASP A 703 -43.44 -0.97 26.18
CA ASP A 703 -44.01 -0.77 27.51
C ASP A 703 -43.01 0.09 28.29
N SER A 704 -43.29 1.39 28.30
CA SER A 704 -42.85 2.27 29.37
C SER A 704 -43.48 1.79 30.67
N SER A 705 -42.69 1.20 31.57
CA SER A 705 -43.11 0.98 32.94
C SER A 705 -42.50 2.04 33.86
N GLU A 706 -43.37 2.76 34.56
CA GLU A 706 -43.11 3.26 35.92
C GLU A 706 -42.51 2.17 36.83
#